data_AF-A0A1G5AX78-F1
#
_entry.id   AF-A0A1G5AX78-F1
#
_cell.length_a   1.000
_cell.length_b   1.000
_cell.length_c   1.000
_cell.angle_alpha   90.00
_cell.angle_beta   90.00
_cell.angle_gamma   90.00
#
_symmetry.space_group_name_H-M   'P 1'
#
loop_
_entity.id
_entity.type
_entity.pdbx_description
1 polymer ?
#
loop_
_entity_poly.entity_id
_entity_poly.type
_entity_poly.pdbx_seq_one_letter_code
_entity_poly.pdbx_strand_id
1 'polypeptide(L)'
;MILTIFFLICSVLSFLYAILVWSVHSGTSFFLVWVAVAGVFLILAMANKFHLWKKLKKPVKVIIITFFSLGMLFMIVTQCMIFSCFGSKGDPGLDYLIVLGSQVKESGPSAVTVWRLKAAIEYLENNPDTKVIVSGGQGPNEPAPEAVIMKQYLIENGISEDRILTEERSKNTAENISFSAQLIDIGNDSVGIVTNNFHVFRGVALAKHYGYANVCGIAGGSSLRFLPNNLLRESCGLAKDFLVGNISFFGEKGKAASASDNSSAKTTAPVNPYPSGFYEEPFDLVLEAEGNGRIFYTLDGSIPDKEDMVYTGPIRITDISSEDNQLSARTDIMAPTMWGGAFAPGSPVDKATVIRYAQEDENGELGEVNTSTYFVGYQDKDDYYSNVKVISLVTDPDNLFDDEKGIYVTGKKYDEWKEGSEYDPALDQWLVPANYLERGKEWERPVYMEVFQDGVSVSCANAGMRIHGGSSRAAEQKSFNIYMRSEYGYSKYNGDLFSGNNISEYDGSVIDEYDTFVLRDCGNDHKFSRIRDKLIQGLVRERSFATQAMEPCIVFIDGEFWGHYEITERLSDDYIESHFGVDESNVILIKNGELEDGEEGDEEEFSELSKWVRETDFTDPANYEELESRVDLREFAEYMSVQFYIYNYDLSNQNLAVWKARTPDPDNPYADGKWRFILFDTEYSSGIYGQAIYSGNSFTDLEKKECLPRDLFYGAMENEDFRDLFTEAYNDITENDFGNERVDSEITKLDAEYHEMVLDTYDRFWQFWPGGMNRENNLSDQIDDLRDFFEKRKYYSDEDLKELLERY
;
A
#
# COMPACT_ATOMS: atom_id res chain seq x y z
N MET A 1 -20.13 -51.64 -4.76
CA MET A 1 -20.13 -51.63 -6.25
C MET A 1 -20.94 -50.46 -6.79
N ILE A 2 -22.25 -50.38 -6.53
CA ILE A 2 -23.13 -49.29 -7.03
C ILE A 2 -22.59 -47.88 -6.69
N LEU A 3 -22.24 -47.62 -5.42
CA LEU A 3 -21.74 -46.31 -4.97
C LEU A 3 -20.38 -45.93 -5.60
N THR A 4 -19.51 -46.91 -5.88
CA THR A 4 -18.23 -46.67 -6.58
C THR A 4 -18.47 -46.28 -8.03
N ILE A 5 -19.41 -46.95 -8.71
CA ILE A 5 -19.78 -46.62 -10.09
C ILE A 5 -20.37 -45.21 -10.15
N PHE A 6 -21.23 -44.84 -9.20
CA PHE A 6 -21.77 -43.49 -9.10
C PHE A 6 -20.65 -42.42 -9.01
N PHE A 7 -19.69 -42.58 -8.10
CA PHE A 7 -18.59 -41.62 -7.98
C PHE A 7 -17.69 -41.56 -9.22
N LEU A 8 -17.44 -42.69 -9.90
CA LEU A 8 -16.71 -42.69 -11.16
C LEU A 8 -17.46 -41.92 -12.26
N ILE A 9 -18.78 -42.08 -12.35
CA ILE A 9 -19.60 -41.32 -13.28
C ILE A 9 -19.53 -39.82 -12.97
N CYS A 10 -19.67 -39.42 -11.70
CA CYS A 10 -19.54 -38.01 -11.31
C CYS A 10 -18.16 -37.44 -11.63
N SER A 11 -17.09 -38.20 -11.40
CA SER A 11 -15.72 -37.80 -11.75
C SER A 11 -15.58 -37.51 -13.25
N VAL A 12 -16.04 -38.43 -14.11
CA VAL A 12 -16.00 -38.25 -15.56
C VAL A 12 -16.86 -37.06 -16.00
N LEU A 13 -18.08 -36.91 -15.47
CA LEU A 13 -18.96 -35.81 -15.82
C LEU A 13 -18.37 -34.44 -15.42
N SER A 14 -17.79 -34.32 -14.22
CA SER A 14 -17.13 -33.08 -13.79
C SER A 14 -15.93 -32.75 -14.66
N PHE A 15 -15.12 -33.73 -15.05
CA PHE A 15 -13.99 -33.52 -15.94
C PHE A 15 -14.44 -33.07 -17.35
N LEU A 16 -15.47 -33.70 -17.91
CA LEU A 16 -16.06 -33.28 -19.19
C LEU A 16 -16.67 -31.87 -19.10
N TYR A 17 -17.27 -31.51 -17.96
CA TYR A 17 -17.78 -30.17 -17.73
C TYR A 17 -16.65 -29.14 -17.63
N ALA A 18 -15.49 -29.49 -17.03
CA ALA A 18 -14.30 -28.65 -17.02
C ALA A 18 -13.84 -28.30 -18.45
N ILE A 19 -13.77 -29.31 -19.34
CA ILE A 19 -13.42 -29.13 -20.76
C ILE A 19 -14.45 -28.23 -21.46
N LEU A 20 -15.75 -28.41 -21.17
CA LEU A 20 -16.80 -27.58 -21.73
C LEU A 20 -16.64 -26.11 -21.34
N VAL A 21 -16.39 -25.81 -20.07
CA VAL A 21 -16.17 -24.44 -19.59
C VAL A 21 -14.90 -23.85 -20.19
N TRP A 22 -13.80 -24.60 -20.22
CA TRP A 22 -12.53 -24.18 -20.83
C TRP A 22 -12.69 -23.78 -22.30
N SER A 23 -13.50 -24.52 -23.08
CA SER A 23 -13.70 -24.26 -24.51
C SER A 23 -14.29 -22.88 -24.86
N VAL A 24 -14.83 -22.15 -23.87
CA VAL A 24 -15.41 -20.82 -24.03
C VAL A 24 -14.34 -19.73 -24.11
N HIS A 25 -13.11 -20.01 -23.69
CA HIS A 25 -12.00 -19.05 -23.64
C HIS A 25 -12.40 -17.77 -22.88
N SER A 26 -12.97 -17.95 -21.69
CA SER A 26 -13.46 -16.85 -20.84
C SER A 26 -12.34 -16.01 -20.20
N GLY A 27 -11.07 -16.30 -20.49
CA GLY A 27 -9.92 -15.60 -19.90
C GLY A 27 -9.65 -15.91 -18.42
N THR A 28 -10.36 -16.88 -17.82
CA THR A 28 -10.20 -17.22 -16.40
C THR A 28 -9.90 -18.71 -16.20
N SER A 29 -9.02 -19.03 -15.26
CA SER A 29 -8.63 -20.41 -14.90
C SER A 29 -9.62 -21.12 -13.98
N PHE A 30 -10.78 -20.52 -13.69
CA PHE A 30 -11.76 -21.05 -12.72
C PHE A 30 -12.34 -22.43 -13.10
N PHE A 31 -12.27 -22.82 -14.38
CA PHE A 31 -12.69 -24.14 -14.84
C PHE A 31 -11.92 -25.30 -14.16
N LEU A 32 -10.71 -25.04 -13.64
CA LEU A 32 -9.89 -26.02 -12.92
C LEU A 32 -10.58 -26.58 -11.66
N VAL A 33 -11.50 -25.83 -11.06
CA VAL A 33 -12.31 -26.31 -9.93
C VAL A 33 -13.07 -27.59 -10.30
N TRP A 34 -13.54 -27.72 -11.54
CA TRP A 34 -14.25 -28.92 -11.99
C TRP A 34 -13.31 -30.12 -12.18
N VAL A 35 -12.03 -29.87 -12.47
CA VAL A 35 -10.97 -30.90 -12.47
C VAL A 35 -10.70 -31.37 -11.04
N ALA A 36 -10.59 -30.44 -10.09
CA ALA A 36 -10.43 -30.78 -8.66
C ALA A 36 -11.63 -31.59 -8.14
N VAL A 37 -12.87 -31.17 -8.47
CA VAL A 37 -14.10 -31.92 -8.14
C VAL A 37 -14.07 -33.32 -8.78
N ALA A 38 -13.59 -33.46 -10.01
CA ALA A 38 -13.41 -34.76 -10.64
C ALA A 38 -12.41 -35.65 -9.86
N GLY A 39 -11.31 -35.06 -9.39
CA GLY A 39 -10.32 -35.71 -8.54
C GLY A 39 -10.90 -36.16 -7.20
N VAL A 40 -11.68 -35.31 -6.53
CA VAL A 40 -12.38 -35.65 -5.28
C VAL A 40 -13.31 -36.85 -5.47
N PHE A 41 -14.12 -36.87 -6.54
CA PHE A 41 -14.98 -38.00 -6.83
C PHE A 41 -14.19 -39.29 -7.15
N LEU A 42 -13.04 -39.17 -7.81
CA LEU A 42 -12.16 -40.32 -8.05
C LEU A 42 -11.59 -40.88 -6.73
N ILE A 43 -11.15 -40.00 -5.82
CA ILE A 43 -10.69 -40.39 -4.48
C ILE A 43 -11.82 -41.06 -3.71
N LEU A 44 -13.04 -40.52 -3.73
CA LEU A 44 -14.20 -41.13 -3.08
C LEU A 44 -14.54 -42.51 -3.67
N ALA A 45 -14.43 -42.68 -5.00
CA ALA A 45 -14.60 -43.98 -5.65
C ALA A 45 -13.56 -45.00 -5.17
N MET A 46 -12.29 -44.62 -5.10
CA MET A 46 -11.19 -45.45 -4.60
C MET A 46 -11.36 -45.77 -3.11
N ALA A 47 -11.66 -44.78 -2.28
CA ALA A 47 -11.89 -44.94 -0.85
C ALA A 47 -13.04 -45.90 -0.56
N ASN A 48 -14.12 -45.84 -1.34
CA ASN A 48 -15.23 -46.78 -1.22
C ASN A 48 -14.85 -48.19 -1.70
N LYS A 49 -14.11 -48.31 -2.82
CA LYS A 49 -13.66 -49.59 -3.40
C LYS A 49 -12.72 -50.36 -2.46
N PHE A 50 -11.78 -49.65 -1.83
CA PHE A 50 -10.80 -50.23 -0.91
C PHE A 50 -11.24 -50.21 0.57
N HIS A 51 -12.48 -49.81 0.83
CA HIS A 51 -13.05 -49.69 2.18
C HIS A 51 -12.20 -48.82 3.13
N LEU A 52 -11.49 -47.82 2.60
CA LEU A 52 -10.62 -46.92 3.37
C LEU A 52 -11.42 -46.18 4.44
N TRP A 53 -12.67 -45.81 4.15
CA TRP A 53 -13.56 -45.19 5.13
C TRP A 53 -13.77 -46.04 6.38
N LYS A 54 -13.79 -47.38 6.27
CA LYS A 54 -13.89 -48.25 7.45
C LYS A 54 -12.62 -48.23 8.29
N LYS A 55 -11.46 -48.02 7.67
CA LYS A 55 -10.14 -48.00 8.30
C LYS A 55 -9.81 -46.68 9.01
N LEU A 56 -10.49 -45.58 8.65
CA LEU A 56 -10.27 -44.28 9.30
C LEU A 56 -10.69 -44.30 10.78
N LYS A 57 -9.91 -43.63 11.64
CA LYS A 57 -10.24 -43.41 13.05
C LYS A 57 -11.47 -42.49 13.17
N LYS A 58 -12.27 -42.67 14.23
CA LYS A 58 -13.48 -41.86 14.50
C LYS A 58 -13.25 -40.33 14.43
N PRO A 59 -12.20 -39.74 15.04
CA PRO A 59 -11.97 -38.29 14.96
C PRO A 59 -11.82 -37.79 13.51
N VAL A 60 -11.07 -38.51 12.68
CA VAL A 60 -10.86 -38.14 11.27
C VAL A 60 -12.18 -38.12 10.49
N LYS A 61 -13.07 -39.09 10.75
CA LYS A 61 -14.40 -39.11 10.12
C LYS A 61 -15.25 -37.92 10.52
N VAL A 62 -15.22 -37.56 11.80
CA VAL A 62 -15.96 -36.40 12.31
C VAL A 62 -15.46 -35.13 11.64
N ILE A 63 -14.15 -34.93 11.57
CA ILE A 63 -13.54 -33.77 10.89
C ILE A 63 -14.00 -33.68 9.43
N ILE A 64 -13.87 -34.76 8.66
CA ILE A 64 -14.28 -34.78 7.24
C ILE A 64 -15.77 -34.48 7.08
N ILE A 65 -16.64 -35.09 7.89
CA ILE A 65 -18.09 -34.85 7.84
C ILE A 65 -18.42 -33.40 8.21
N THR A 66 -17.76 -32.84 9.23
CA THR A 66 -17.97 -31.46 9.66
C THR A 66 -17.58 -30.48 8.56
N PHE A 67 -16.38 -30.60 7.99
CA PHE A 67 -15.94 -29.73 6.89
C PHE A 67 -16.86 -29.82 5.67
N PHE A 68 -17.26 -31.04 5.28
CA PHE A 68 -18.22 -31.22 4.19
C PHE A 68 -19.58 -30.58 4.49
N SER A 69 -20.07 -30.72 5.72
CA SER A 69 -21.36 -30.16 6.13
C SER A 69 -21.32 -28.63 6.17
N LEU A 70 -20.21 -28.04 6.64
CA LEU A 70 -19.99 -26.59 6.62
C LEU A 70 -19.91 -26.06 5.19
N GLY A 71 -19.16 -26.73 4.31
CA GLY A 71 -19.09 -26.36 2.89
C GLY A 71 -20.46 -26.46 2.20
N MET A 72 -21.25 -27.49 2.50
CA MET A 72 -22.60 -27.64 1.97
C MET A 72 -23.54 -26.55 2.50
N LEU A 73 -23.46 -26.21 3.79
CA LEU A 73 -24.23 -25.13 4.39
C LEU A 73 -23.88 -23.78 3.73
N PHE A 74 -22.59 -23.49 3.58
CA PHE A 74 -22.11 -22.29 2.90
C PHE A 74 -22.65 -22.18 1.47
N MET A 75 -22.60 -23.27 0.70
CA MET A 75 -23.17 -23.29 -0.65
C MET A 75 -24.68 -23.06 -0.63
N ILE A 76 -25.42 -23.67 0.30
CA ILE A 76 -26.87 -23.47 0.39
C ILE A 76 -27.20 -21.99 0.70
N VAL A 77 -26.51 -21.39 1.67
CA VAL A 77 -26.75 -20.00 2.09
C VAL A 77 -26.47 -19.02 0.95
N THR A 78 -25.28 -19.12 0.34
CA THR A 78 -24.89 -18.21 -0.75
C THR A 78 -25.79 -18.38 -1.97
N GLN A 79 -26.20 -19.60 -2.30
CA GLN A 79 -27.14 -19.83 -3.40
C GLN A 79 -28.52 -19.24 -3.10
N CYS A 80 -29.04 -19.37 -1.87
CA CYS A 80 -30.29 -18.71 -1.48
C CYS A 80 -30.22 -17.18 -1.62
N MET A 81 -29.09 -16.57 -1.26
CA MET A 81 -28.87 -15.13 -1.45
C MET A 81 -28.87 -14.75 -2.93
N ILE A 82 -28.11 -15.46 -3.76
CA ILE A 82 -28.07 -15.23 -5.21
C ILE A 82 -29.48 -15.39 -5.82
N PHE A 83 -30.20 -16.45 -5.44
CA PHE A 83 -31.53 -16.70 -5.98
C PHE A 83 -32.57 -15.67 -5.55
N SER A 84 -32.36 -14.96 -4.44
CA SER A 84 -33.26 -13.91 -3.96
C SER A 84 -33.35 -12.70 -4.91
N CYS A 85 -32.30 -12.43 -5.69
CA CYS A 85 -32.24 -11.33 -6.66
C CYS A 85 -32.25 -11.80 -8.13
N PHE A 86 -32.51 -13.09 -8.38
CA PHE A 86 -32.33 -13.71 -9.70
C PHE A 86 -33.34 -13.22 -10.76
N GLY A 87 -34.43 -12.60 -10.32
CA GLY A 87 -35.49 -12.06 -11.17
C GLY A 87 -35.75 -10.58 -10.95
N SER A 88 -34.80 -9.84 -10.35
CA SER A 88 -34.96 -8.41 -10.07
C SER A 88 -35.13 -7.63 -11.37
N LYS A 89 -36.10 -6.70 -11.41
CA LYS A 89 -36.43 -5.92 -12.61
C LYS A 89 -36.09 -4.43 -12.51
N GLY A 90 -35.60 -4.00 -11.35
CA GLY A 90 -35.49 -2.59 -10.99
C GLY A 90 -36.83 -1.94 -10.69
N ASP A 91 -36.80 -0.86 -9.93
CA ASP A 91 -37.94 0.03 -9.75
C ASP A 91 -38.10 0.91 -11.00
N PRO A 92 -39.31 1.36 -11.38
CA PRO A 92 -39.48 2.25 -12.53
C PRO A 92 -39.00 3.67 -12.23
N GLY A 93 -38.53 4.38 -13.26
CA GLY A 93 -38.19 5.81 -13.17
C GLY A 93 -36.87 6.14 -12.49
N LEU A 94 -35.93 5.19 -12.41
CA LEU A 94 -34.57 5.42 -11.87
C LEU A 94 -33.86 6.57 -12.61
N ASP A 95 -33.03 7.33 -11.89
CA ASP A 95 -32.22 8.40 -12.48
C ASP A 95 -31.11 7.82 -13.36
N TYR A 96 -30.44 6.77 -12.87
CA TYR A 96 -29.34 6.10 -13.56
C TYR A 96 -29.45 4.57 -13.56
N LEU A 97 -28.96 3.98 -14.64
CA LEU A 97 -28.54 2.57 -14.69
C LEU A 97 -27.03 2.48 -14.71
N ILE A 98 -26.47 1.49 -14.00
CA ILE A 98 -25.07 1.10 -14.17
C ILE A 98 -25.03 -0.30 -14.76
N VAL A 99 -24.55 -0.43 -15.99
CA VAL A 99 -24.35 -1.71 -16.67
C VAL A 99 -22.92 -2.17 -16.43
N LEU A 100 -22.77 -3.21 -15.61
CA LEU A 100 -21.46 -3.76 -15.28
C LEU A 100 -20.85 -4.51 -16.48
N GLY A 101 -19.56 -4.32 -16.71
CA GLY A 101 -18.77 -5.03 -17.70
C GLY A 101 -18.60 -6.52 -17.38
N SER A 102 -18.36 -7.33 -18.40
CA SER A 102 -17.87 -8.70 -18.23
C SER A 102 -16.83 -9.19 -19.24
N GLN A 103 -17.09 -9.02 -20.54
CA GLN A 103 -16.15 -9.39 -21.61
C GLN A 103 -16.62 -8.81 -22.94
N VAL A 104 -15.70 -8.29 -23.75
CA VAL A 104 -15.92 -7.91 -25.16
C VAL A 104 -14.93 -8.61 -26.09
N LYS A 105 -15.29 -8.70 -27.37
CA LYS A 105 -14.49 -9.35 -28.43
C LYS A 105 -14.42 -8.42 -29.64
N GLU A 106 -13.51 -8.70 -30.58
CA GLU A 106 -13.48 -7.97 -31.86
C GLU A 106 -14.83 -7.98 -32.59
N SER A 107 -15.63 -9.04 -32.41
CA SER A 107 -16.97 -9.16 -32.98
C SER A 107 -18.07 -8.39 -32.22
N GLY A 108 -17.71 -7.59 -31.20
CA GLY A 108 -18.64 -6.88 -30.31
C GLY A 108 -18.78 -7.51 -28.91
N PRO A 109 -19.82 -7.13 -28.13
CA PRO A 109 -19.99 -7.62 -26.76
C PRO A 109 -20.13 -9.15 -26.68
N SER A 110 -19.57 -9.76 -25.63
CA SER A 110 -19.74 -11.20 -25.40
C SER A 110 -21.21 -11.58 -25.19
N ALA A 111 -21.53 -12.86 -25.35
CA ALA A 111 -22.90 -13.34 -25.11
C ALA A 111 -23.41 -13.00 -23.69
N VAL A 112 -22.52 -12.89 -22.70
CA VAL A 112 -22.86 -12.54 -21.31
C VAL A 112 -23.18 -11.04 -21.21
N THR A 113 -22.34 -10.19 -21.80
CA THR A 113 -22.54 -8.73 -21.88
C THR A 113 -23.79 -8.37 -22.67
N VAL A 114 -24.09 -9.07 -23.77
CA VAL A 114 -25.33 -8.86 -24.55
C VAL A 114 -26.59 -9.06 -23.71
N TRP A 115 -26.62 -10.01 -22.78
CA TRP A 115 -27.78 -10.19 -21.90
C TRP A 115 -27.98 -9.01 -20.94
N ARG A 116 -26.89 -8.37 -20.49
CA ARG A 116 -26.94 -7.16 -19.66
C ARG A 116 -27.44 -5.97 -20.47
N LEU A 117 -26.86 -5.78 -21.66
CA LEU A 117 -27.24 -4.69 -22.57
C LEU A 117 -28.71 -4.81 -23.02
N LYS A 118 -29.22 -6.01 -23.28
CA LYS A 118 -30.64 -6.21 -23.59
C LYS A 118 -31.56 -5.84 -22.44
N ALA A 119 -31.18 -6.19 -21.20
CA ALA A 119 -31.95 -5.78 -20.02
C ALA A 119 -31.90 -4.26 -19.82
N ALA A 120 -30.74 -3.64 -20.06
CA ALA A 120 -30.60 -2.18 -20.04
C ALA A 120 -31.47 -1.51 -21.11
N ILE A 121 -31.46 -2.01 -22.36
CA ILE A 121 -32.31 -1.49 -23.46
C ILE A 121 -33.80 -1.60 -23.10
N GLU A 122 -34.26 -2.78 -22.67
CA GLU A 122 -35.66 -2.98 -22.26
C GLU A 122 -36.07 -2.01 -21.14
N TYR A 123 -35.17 -1.76 -20.19
CA TYR A 123 -35.43 -0.79 -19.12
C TYR A 123 -35.45 0.66 -19.66
N LEU A 124 -34.46 1.07 -20.45
CA LEU A 124 -34.31 2.44 -20.97
C LEU A 124 -35.40 2.83 -21.98
N GLU A 125 -35.96 1.87 -22.71
CA GLU A 125 -37.12 2.06 -23.59
C GLU A 125 -38.40 2.39 -22.80
N ASN A 126 -38.56 1.75 -21.63
CA ASN A 126 -39.71 1.98 -20.76
C ASN A 126 -39.54 3.21 -19.84
N ASN A 127 -38.30 3.70 -19.70
CA ASN A 127 -37.95 4.84 -18.84
C ASN A 127 -37.11 5.85 -19.65
N PRO A 128 -37.76 6.76 -20.41
CA PRO A 128 -37.08 7.62 -21.38
C PRO A 128 -36.17 8.68 -20.74
N ASP A 129 -36.38 9.02 -19.46
CA ASP A 129 -35.61 10.05 -18.75
C ASP A 129 -34.37 9.47 -18.01
N THR A 130 -34.31 8.15 -17.82
CA THR A 130 -33.17 7.48 -17.16
C THR A 130 -31.90 7.58 -18.00
N LYS A 131 -30.75 7.89 -17.39
CA LYS A 131 -29.44 7.80 -18.06
C LYS A 131 -28.78 6.44 -17.77
N VAL A 132 -27.79 6.06 -18.57
CA VAL A 132 -27.06 4.81 -18.40
C VAL A 132 -25.56 5.06 -18.37
N ILE A 133 -24.91 4.51 -17.36
CA ILE A 133 -23.46 4.35 -17.28
C ILE A 133 -23.15 2.93 -17.74
N VAL A 134 -22.32 2.80 -18.77
CA VAL A 134 -21.69 1.52 -19.11
C VAL A 134 -20.28 1.54 -18.51
N SER A 135 -20.00 0.58 -17.64
CA SER A 135 -18.77 0.56 -16.84
C SER A 135 -17.98 -0.71 -17.15
N GLY A 136 -16.67 -0.55 -17.40
CA GLY A 136 -15.76 -1.64 -17.71
C GLY A 136 -14.55 -1.16 -18.52
N GLY A 137 -13.37 -1.35 -17.95
CA GLY A 137 -12.08 -1.10 -18.59
C GLY A 137 -11.67 -2.17 -19.59
N GLN A 138 -10.39 -2.18 -19.99
CA GLN A 138 -9.89 -3.08 -21.02
C GLN A 138 -9.22 -4.33 -20.42
N GLY A 139 -9.78 -5.51 -20.70
CA GLY A 139 -9.14 -6.77 -20.34
C GLY A 139 -7.93 -7.11 -21.25
N PRO A 140 -6.98 -7.95 -20.79
CA PRO A 140 -5.78 -8.33 -21.57
C PRO A 140 -6.08 -9.01 -22.92
N ASN A 141 -7.26 -9.60 -23.08
CA ASN A 141 -7.71 -10.32 -24.27
C ASN A 141 -8.77 -9.54 -25.08
N GLU A 142 -8.86 -8.23 -24.89
CA GLU A 142 -9.94 -7.40 -25.42
C GLU A 142 -9.41 -6.28 -26.32
N PRO A 143 -10.13 -5.94 -27.41
CA PRO A 143 -9.66 -4.97 -28.40
C PRO A 143 -9.73 -3.50 -27.95
N ALA A 144 -10.53 -3.20 -26.92
CA ALA A 144 -10.80 -1.87 -26.39
C ALA A 144 -11.47 -2.00 -25.01
N PRO A 145 -11.59 -0.91 -24.22
CA PRO A 145 -12.37 -0.91 -22.99
C PRO A 145 -13.80 -1.40 -23.23
N GLU A 146 -14.31 -2.23 -22.32
CA GLU A 146 -15.63 -2.81 -22.45
C GLU A 146 -16.73 -1.74 -22.60
N ALA A 147 -16.63 -0.66 -21.82
CA ALA A 147 -17.57 0.46 -21.83
C ALA A 147 -17.70 1.13 -23.20
N VAL A 148 -16.60 1.27 -23.95
CA VAL A 148 -16.62 1.84 -25.32
C VAL A 148 -17.45 0.97 -26.26
N ILE A 149 -17.24 -0.35 -26.22
CA ILE A 149 -17.98 -1.31 -27.06
C ILE A 149 -19.45 -1.41 -26.62
N MET A 150 -19.72 -1.34 -25.32
CA MET A 150 -21.06 -1.32 -24.76
C MET A 150 -21.84 -0.07 -25.18
N LYS A 151 -21.22 1.11 -25.12
CA LYS A 151 -21.82 2.38 -25.59
C LYS A 151 -22.21 2.27 -27.06
N GLN A 152 -21.30 1.80 -27.91
CA GLN A 152 -21.58 1.62 -29.34
C GLN A 152 -22.76 0.67 -29.58
N TYR A 153 -22.83 -0.44 -28.85
CA TYR A 153 -23.95 -1.38 -28.95
C TYR A 153 -25.30 -0.74 -28.55
N LEU A 154 -25.34 0.08 -27.50
CA LEU A 154 -26.56 0.77 -27.08
C LEU A 154 -27.03 1.79 -28.13
N ILE A 155 -26.11 2.55 -28.73
CA ILE A 155 -26.40 3.51 -29.81
C ILE A 155 -26.99 2.77 -31.03
N GLU A 156 -26.38 1.66 -31.44
CA GLU A 156 -26.85 0.85 -32.56
C GLU A 156 -28.25 0.25 -32.33
N ASN A 157 -28.65 0.09 -31.07
CA ASN A 157 -29.97 -0.40 -30.67
C ASN A 157 -30.95 0.74 -30.32
N GLY A 158 -30.63 1.99 -30.66
CA GLY A 158 -31.57 3.11 -30.62
C GLY A 158 -31.60 3.91 -29.32
N ILE A 159 -30.65 3.71 -28.40
CA ILE A 159 -30.47 4.58 -27.23
C ILE A 159 -29.72 5.84 -27.65
N SER A 160 -30.24 7.00 -27.26
CA SER A 160 -29.62 8.30 -27.61
C SER A 160 -28.26 8.46 -26.94
N GLU A 161 -27.27 8.96 -27.68
CA GLU A 161 -25.88 9.07 -27.19
C GLU A 161 -25.75 9.97 -25.96
N ASP A 162 -26.54 11.04 -25.86
CA ASP A 162 -26.59 11.97 -24.73
C ASP A 162 -27.09 11.33 -23.42
N ARG A 163 -27.68 10.14 -23.49
CA ARG A 163 -28.10 9.35 -22.32
C ARG A 163 -27.04 8.36 -21.84
N ILE A 164 -25.91 8.22 -22.54
CA ILE A 164 -24.91 7.19 -22.26
C ILE A 164 -23.62 7.82 -21.75
N LEU A 165 -23.25 7.47 -20.52
CA LEU A 165 -21.96 7.79 -19.90
C LEU A 165 -21.06 6.54 -19.94
N THR A 166 -19.75 6.74 -20.02
CA THR A 166 -18.76 5.65 -20.02
C THR A 166 -17.83 5.75 -18.82
N GLU A 167 -17.57 4.61 -18.20
CA GLU A 167 -16.51 4.43 -17.21
C GLU A 167 -15.56 3.35 -17.76
N GLU A 168 -14.32 3.73 -18.07
CA GLU A 168 -13.41 2.94 -18.92
C GLU A 168 -12.15 2.42 -18.19
N ARG A 169 -12.07 2.57 -16.86
CA ARG A 169 -10.89 2.24 -16.05
C ARG A 169 -11.04 0.94 -15.27
N SER A 170 -12.26 0.55 -14.90
CA SER A 170 -12.48 -0.57 -13.98
C SER A 170 -12.02 -1.93 -14.49
N LYS A 171 -11.36 -2.71 -13.62
CA LYS A 171 -10.87 -4.07 -13.88
C LYS A 171 -11.72 -5.15 -13.21
N ASN A 172 -12.56 -4.78 -12.23
CA ASN A 172 -13.39 -5.71 -11.48
C ASN A 172 -14.73 -5.10 -11.04
N THR A 173 -15.67 -5.92 -10.55
CA THR A 173 -17.01 -5.48 -10.15
C THR A 173 -17.02 -4.36 -9.11
N ALA A 174 -16.08 -4.36 -8.16
CA ALA A 174 -16.03 -3.35 -7.11
C ALA A 174 -15.62 -1.99 -7.68
N GLU A 175 -14.58 -1.97 -8.53
CA GLU A 175 -14.16 -0.79 -9.29
C GLU A 175 -15.23 -0.28 -10.26
N ASN A 176 -15.97 -1.19 -10.92
CA ASN A 176 -17.08 -0.78 -11.79
C ASN A 176 -18.06 0.11 -11.00
N ILE A 177 -18.35 -0.28 -9.76
CA ILE A 177 -19.31 0.42 -8.90
C ILE A 177 -18.69 1.68 -8.29
N SER A 178 -17.46 1.63 -7.78
CA SER A 178 -16.81 2.79 -7.17
C SER A 178 -16.47 3.88 -8.19
N PHE A 179 -16.02 3.52 -9.39
CA PHE A 179 -15.71 4.50 -10.43
C PHE A 179 -16.97 5.07 -11.07
N SER A 180 -18.04 4.27 -11.20
CA SER A 180 -19.34 4.78 -11.64
C SER A 180 -19.93 5.78 -10.64
N ALA A 181 -19.60 5.66 -9.35
CA ALA A 181 -20.07 6.59 -8.32
C ALA A 181 -19.56 8.02 -8.57
N GLN A 182 -18.42 8.19 -9.26
CA GLN A 182 -17.85 9.50 -9.57
C GLN A 182 -18.65 10.26 -10.65
N LEU A 183 -19.59 9.61 -11.33
CA LEU A 183 -20.37 10.18 -12.42
C LEU A 183 -21.75 10.68 -11.98
N ILE A 184 -22.17 10.39 -10.75
CA ILE A 184 -23.54 10.58 -10.24
C ILE A 184 -23.52 10.94 -8.75
N ASP A 185 -24.64 11.47 -8.25
CA ASP A 185 -24.81 11.73 -6.81
C ASP A 185 -25.38 10.48 -6.14
N ILE A 186 -24.51 9.57 -5.68
CA ILE A 186 -24.90 8.29 -5.08
C ILE A 186 -25.73 8.41 -3.78
N GLY A 187 -25.73 9.59 -3.14
CA GLY A 187 -26.53 9.87 -1.95
C GLY A 187 -28.00 10.19 -2.27
N ASN A 188 -28.27 10.73 -3.45
CA ASN A 188 -29.62 11.16 -3.86
C ASN A 188 -30.18 10.38 -5.04
N ASP A 189 -29.37 10.13 -6.06
CA ASP A 189 -29.78 9.50 -7.31
C ASP A 189 -30.26 8.06 -7.09
N SER A 190 -31.36 7.71 -7.74
CA SER A 190 -31.88 6.34 -7.76
C SER A 190 -31.20 5.52 -8.85
N VAL A 191 -30.57 4.41 -8.45
CA VAL A 191 -29.65 3.64 -9.30
C VAL A 191 -30.07 2.19 -9.47
N GLY A 192 -30.05 1.73 -10.72
CA GLY A 192 -30.26 0.32 -11.09
C GLY A 192 -28.97 -0.36 -11.51
N ILE A 193 -28.49 -1.34 -10.74
CA ILE A 193 -27.34 -2.17 -11.13
C ILE A 193 -27.80 -3.27 -12.10
N VAL A 194 -27.39 -3.14 -13.37
CA VAL A 194 -27.69 -4.11 -14.42
C VAL A 194 -26.55 -5.10 -14.56
N THR A 195 -26.84 -6.37 -14.26
CA THR A 195 -25.88 -7.47 -14.47
C THR A 195 -26.61 -8.80 -14.69
N ASN A 196 -25.90 -9.89 -14.95
CA ASN A 196 -26.56 -11.19 -15.12
C ASN A 196 -27.22 -11.63 -13.81
N ASN A 197 -28.33 -12.35 -13.91
CA ASN A 197 -29.17 -12.80 -12.80
C ASN A 197 -28.42 -13.43 -11.61
N PHE A 198 -27.37 -14.22 -11.85
CA PHE A 198 -26.58 -14.82 -10.77
C PHE A 198 -25.68 -13.82 -10.03
N HIS A 199 -25.42 -12.63 -10.58
CA HIS A 199 -24.47 -11.63 -10.06
C HIS A 199 -25.16 -10.40 -9.43
N VAL A 200 -26.49 -10.29 -9.58
CA VAL A 200 -27.25 -9.12 -9.12
C VAL A 200 -27.11 -8.89 -7.62
N PHE A 201 -27.20 -9.96 -6.82
CA PHE A 201 -27.12 -9.84 -5.36
C PHE A 201 -25.78 -9.23 -4.92
N ARG A 202 -24.66 -9.70 -5.49
CA ARG A 202 -23.32 -9.20 -5.18
C ARG A 202 -23.12 -7.77 -5.67
N GLY A 203 -23.55 -7.46 -6.90
CA GLY A 203 -23.47 -6.09 -7.44
C GLY A 203 -24.24 -5.07 -6.60
N VAL A 204 -25.45 -5.41 -6.15
CA VAL A 204 -26.24 -4.54 -5.25
C VAL A 204 -25.60 -4.44 -3.86
N ALA A 205 -25.08 -5.55 -3.32
CA ALA A 205 -24.41 -5.54 -2.02
C ALA A 205 -23.16 -4.64 -2.02
N LEU A 206 -22.36 -4.70 -3.09
CA LEU A 206 -21.21 -3.82 -3.28
C LEU A 206 -21.64 -2.36 -3.44
N ALA A 207 -22.67 -2.06 -4.24
CA ALA A 207 -23.18 -0.69 -4.35
C ALA A 207 -23.63 -0.12 -2.99
N LYS A 208 -24.29 -0.92 -2.15
CA LYS A 208 -24.62 -0.49 -0.79
C LYS A 208 -23.40 -0.24 0.08
N HIS A 209 -22.37 -1.08 -0.05
CA HIS A 209 -21.10 -0.89 0.65
C HIS A 209 -20.41 0.42 0.24
N TYR A 210 -20.46 0.77 -1.05
CA TYR A 210 -19.94 2.04 -1.57
C TYR A 210 -20.88 3.24 -1.33
N GLY A 211 -21.90 3.11 -0.48
CA GLY A 211 -22.71 4.26 -0.05
C GLY A 211 -23.87 4.64 -0.97
N TYR A 212 -24.24 3.81 -1.95
CA TYR A 212 -25.41 4.09 -2.79
C TYR A 212 -26.70 4.01 -1.96
N ALA A 213 -27.34 5.15 -1.72
CA ALA A 213 -28.51 5.26 -0.86
C ALA A 213 -29.74 4.57 -1.48
N ASN A 214 -29.98 4.80 -2.77
CA ASN A 214 -31.18 4.36 -3.49
C ASN A 214 -30.84 3.34 -4.59
N VAL A 215 -30.39 2.13 -4.21
CA VAL A 215 -29.95 1.12 -5.19
C VAL A 215 -30.84 -0.13 -5.27
N CYS A 216 -31.14 -0.54 -6.51
CA CYS A 216 -31.83 -1.78 -6.83
C CYS A 216 -31.09 -2.57 -7.93
N GLY A 217 -31.47 -3.85 -8.08
CA GLY A 217 -30.87 -4.73 -9.07
C GLY A 217 -31.75 -4.97 -10.30
N ILE A 218 -31.14 -5.13 -11.47
CA ILE A 218 -31.81 -5.49 -12.72
C ILE A 218 -31.11 -6.70 -13.32
N ALA A 219 -31.86 -7.79 -13.45
CA ALA A 219 -31.35 -9.10 -13.84
C ALA A 219 -31.38 -9.30 -15.36
N GLY A 220 -30.19 -9.28 -15.98
CA GLY A 220 -29.95 -9.81 -17.31
C GLY A 220 -30.00 -11.35 -17.33
N GLY A 221 -30.36 -11.91 -18.48
CA GLY A 221 -30.38 -13.37 -18.68
C GLY A 221 -29.00 -14.03 -18.56
N SER A 222 -28.98 -15.37 -18.54
CA SER A 222 -27.75 -16.17 -18.47
C SER A 222 -27.85 -17.44 -19.30
N SER A 223 -26.69 -17.95 -19.75
CA SER A 223 -26.61 -19.25 -20.40
C SER A 223 -26.77 -20.38 -19.37
N LEU A 224 -27.82 -21.19 -19.53
CA LEU A 224 -28.07 -22.37 -18.69
C LEU A 224 -26.89 -23.36 -18.68
N ARG A 225 -26.09 -23.39 -19.76
CA ARG A 225 -24.94 -24.29 -19.89
C ARG A 225 -23.78 -23.94 -18.96
N PHE A 226 -23.61 -22.66 -18.62
CA PHE A 226 -22.50 -22.17 -17.78
C PHE A 226 -22.95 -21.71 -16.41
N LEU A 227 -24.26 -21.71 -16.16
CA LEU A 227 -24.85 -21.29 -14.91
C LEU A 227 -24.28 -22.03 -13.69
N PRO A 228 -24.05 -23.37 -13.70
CA PRO A 228 -23.43 -24.04 -12.55
C PRO A 228 -22.02 -23.54 -12.23
N ASN A 229 -21.25 -23.19 -13.26
CA ASN A 229 -19.91 -22.63 -13.09
C ASN A 229 -19.98 -21.23 -12.48
N ASN A 230 -20.86 -20.40 -13.02
CA ASN A 230 -21.00 -19.01 -12.59
C ASN A 230 -21.60 -18.89 -11.19
N LEU A 231 -22.57 -19.73 -10.83
CA LEU A 231 -23.12 -19.80 -9.47
C LEU A 231 -22.06 -20.20 -8.44
N LEU A 232 -21.20 -21.16 -8.78
CA LEU A 232 -20.10 -21.56 -7.90
C LEU A 232 -19.06 -20.45 -7.76
N ARG A 233 -18.65 -19.84 -8.90
CA ARG A 233 -17.75 -18.67 -8.90
C ARG A 233 -18.31 -17.53 -8.07
N GLU A 234 -19.62 -17.30 -8.15
CA GLU A 234 -20.28 -16.25 -7.40
C GLU A 234 -20.33 -16.54 -5.90
N SER A 235 -20.61 -17.78 -5.50
CA SER A 235 -20.48 -18.19 -4.10
C SER A 235 -19.06 -17.91 -3.57
N CYS A 236 -18.02 -18.22 -4.35
CA CYS A 236 -16.64 -17.89 -4.00
C CYS A 236 -16.39 -16.37 -3.96
N GLY A 237 -16.95 -15.61 -4.90
CA GLY A 237 -16.85 -14.14 -4.93
C GLY A 237 -17.50 -13.48 -3.71
N LEU A 238 -18.68 -13.95 -3.30
CA LEU A 238 -19.35 -13.51 -2.07
C LEU A 238 -18.56 -13.88 -0.81
N ALA A 239 -17.90 -15.04 -0.78
CA ALA A 239 -16.98 -15.37 0.30
C ALA A 239 -15.76 -14.45 0.33
N LYS A 240 -15.13 -14.19 -0.84
CA LYS A 240 -14.01 -13.24 -0.94
C LYS A 240 -14.45 -11.89 -0.37
N ASP A 241 -15.52 -11.32 -0.92
CA ASP A 241 -16.00 -9.98 -0.54
C ASP A 241 -16.42 -9.91 0.94
N PHE A 242 -16.92 -11.00 1.52
CA PHE A 242 -17.19 -11.06 2.95
C PHE A 242 -15.92 -11.15 3.81
N LEU A 243 -14.91 -11.90 3.36
CA LEU A 243 -13.65 -12.05 4.08
C LEU A 243 -12.82 -10.77 4.05
N VAL A 244 -12.85 -10.03 2.94
CA VAL A 244 -12.13 -8.75 2.77
C VAL A 244 -12.93 -7.53 3.25
N GLY A 245 -14.15 -7.72 3.76
CA GLY A 245 -14.97 -6.66 4.36
C GLY A 245 -15.87 -5.86 3.40
N ASN A 246 -15.82 -6.13 2.09
CA ASN A 246 -16.65 -5.47 1.08
C ASN A 246 -18.16 -5.76 1.22
N ILE A 247 -18.55 -6.89 1.82
CA ILE A 247 -19.96 -7.25 2.04
C ILE A 247 -20.16 -7.82 3.43
N SER A 248 -21.15 -7.32 4.17
CA SER A 248 -21.55 -7.87 5.47
C SER A 248 -22.89 -8.60 5.40
N PHE A 249 -22.91 -9.91 5.70
CA PHE A 249 -24.13 -10.75 5.69
C PHE A 249 -24.90 -10.77 7.00
N PHE A 250 -24.25 -10.36 8.09
CA PHE A 250 -24.86 -10.16 9.38
C PHE A 250 -24.81 -8.66 9.59
N GLY A 251 -25.93 -7.96 9.40
CA GLY A 251 -25.97 -6.49 9.45
C GLY A 251 -25.01 -5.97 10.52
N GLU A 252 -24.04 -5.13 10.11
CA GLU A 252 -22.75 -4.92 10.79
C GLU A 252 -22.76 -5.32 12.26
N LYS A 253 -22.01 -6.37 12.58
CA LYS A 253 -21.44 -6.47 13.92
C LYS A 253 -20.33 -5.45 14.00
N GLY A 254 -20.67 -4.28 14.51
CA GLY A 254 -19.73 -3.52 15.31
C GLY A 254 -19.13 -4.43 16.38
N LYS A 255 -17.85 -4.20 16.70
CA LYS A 255 -17.26 -4.62 17.97
C LYS A 255 -18.06 -3.95 19.09
N ALA A 256 -19.14 -4.58 19.55
CA ALA A 256 -19.66 -4.33 20.88
C ALA A 256 -18.98 -5.31 21.83
N ALA A 257 -18.19 -4.75 22.74
CA ALA A 257 -17.92 -5.38 24.02
C ALA A 257 -19.24 -5.92 24.61
N SER A 258 -19.20 -7.17 25.07
CA SER A 258 -20.19 -7.86 25.91
C SER A 258 -21.60 -7.24 26.02
N ALA A 259 -22.56 -7.74 25.24
CA ALA A 259 -23.98 -7.46 25.46
C ALA A 259 -24.63 -8.55 26.32
N SER A 260 -25.13 -8.17 27.49
CA SER A 260 -26.40 -8.69 27.99
C SER A 260 -27.54 -7.85 27.40
N ASP A 261 -28.51 -8.51 26.80
CA ASP A 261 -29.83 -8.04 26.30
C ASP A 261 -30.19 -6.56 26.50
N ASN A 262 -30.30 -5.81 25.39
CA ASN A 262 -31.53 -5.12 25.01
C ASN A 262 -31.41 -4.53 23.59
N SER A 263 -32.53 -4.52 22.87
CA SER A 263 -32.68 -3.89 21.55
C SER A 263 -32.44 -2.38 21.61
N SER A 264 -31.50 -1.85 20.82
CA SER A 264 -31.45 -0.44 20.44
C SER A 264 -30.96 -0.26 19.00
N ALA A 265 -31.45 0.81 18.38
CA ALA A 265 -31.22 1.20 16.99
C ALA A 265 -29.73 1.24 16.62
N LYS A 266 -29.42 0.83 15.39
CA LYS A 266 -28.12 1.11 14.77
C LYS A 266 -28.10 2.58 14.37
N THR A 267 -27.11 3.31 14.87
CA THR A 267 -26.80 4.68 14.45
C THR A 267 -26.21 4.68 13.05
N THR A 268 -26.82 5.47 12.18
CA THR A 268 -26.31 5.85 10.87
C THR A 268 -25.50 7.14 11.01
N ALA A 269 -24.40 7.24 10.25
CA ALA A 269 -23.53 8.41 10.26
C ALA A 269 -24.27 9.65 9.70
N PRO A 270 -24.02 10.85 10.26
CA PRO A 270 -24.55 12.08 9.69
C PRO A 270 -24.04 12.28 8.24
N VAL A 271 -24.93 12.68 7.34
CA VAL A 271 -24.61 12.84 5.92
C VAL A 271 -23.87 14.15 5.71
N ASN A 272 -22.72 14.06 5.05
CA ASN A 272 -21.95 15.20 4.56
C ASN A 272 -22.03 15.24 3.02
N PRO A 273 -22.71 16.23 2.42
CA PRO A 273 -22.84 16.34 0.97
C PRO A 273 -21.61 16.98 0.30
N TYR A 274 -20.62 17.44 1.07
CA TYR A 274 -19.39 18.04 0.56
C TYR A 274 -18.23 17.04 0.72
N PRO A 275 -17.74 16.41 -0.35
CA PRO A 275 -16.61 15.49 -0.24
C PRO A 275 -15.34 16.23 0.20
N SER A 276 -14.44 15.54 0.87
CA SER A 276 -13.10 16.06 1.13
C SER A 276 -12.36 16.36 -0.17
N GLY A 277 -11.60 17.45 -0.19
CA GLY A 277 -10.89 17.88 -1.39
C GLY A 277 -10.51 19.35 -1.42
N PHE A 278 -10.12 19.78 -2.60
CA PHE A 278 -9.72 21.16 -2.90
C PHE A 278 -10.91 21.93 -3.50
N TYR A 279 -11.11 23.15 -2.99
CA TYR A 279 -12.23 24.03 -3.34
C TYR A 279 -11.70 25.42 -3.69
N GLU A 280 -12.15 25.96 -4.82
CA GLU A 280 -11.76 27.32 -5.24
C GLU A 280 -12.33 28.39 -4.28
N GLU A 281 -13.61 28.27 -3.95
CA GLU A 281 -14.35 29.31 -3.24
C GLU A 281 -14.86 28.83 -1.87
N PRO A 282 -14.88 29.71 -0.85
CA PRO A 282 -15.43 29.36 0.45
C PRO A 282 -16.91 28.99 0.42
N PHE A 283 -17.31 27.97 1.17
CA PHE A 283 -18.67 27.41 1.18
C PHE A 283 -19.21 27.19 2.60
N ASP A 284 -20.52 26.94 2.68
CA ASP A 284 -21.20 26.65 3.95
C ASP A 284 -21.43 25.14 4.05
N LEU A 285 -20.63 24.45 4.86
CA LEU A 285 -20.76 23.02 5.12
C LEU A 285 -22.04 22.73 5.92
N VAL A 286 -22.92 21.93 5.32
CA VAL A 286 -24.17 21.47 5.94
C VAL A 286 -24.03 20.00 6.32
N LEU A 287 -24.17 19.68 7.59
CA LEU A 287 -24.22 18.29 8.07
C LEU A 287 -25.69 17.92 8.33
N GLU A 288 -26.13 16.81 7.76
CA GLU A 288 -27.51 16.33 7.90
C GLU A 288 -27.56 15.19 8.92
N ALA A 289 -28.29 15.41 10.01
CA ALA A 289 -28.53 14.37 11.01
C ALA A 289 -29.57 13.38 10.51
N GLU A 290 -29.33 12.08 10.70
CA GLU A 290 -30.37 11.08 10.53
C GLU A 290 -31.30 11.05 11.75
N GLY A 291 -32.56 11.43 11.56
CA GLY A 291 -33.56 11.46 12.64
C GLY A 291 -33.46 12.70 13.53
N ASN A 292 -33.46 12.50 14.86
CA ASN A 292 -33.48 13.60 15.85
C ASN A 292 -32.20 13.69 16.69
N GLY A 293 -31.13 12.95 16.34
CA GLY A 293 -29.87 12.97 17.08
C GLY A 293 -29.12 14.28 16.89
N ARG A 294 -28.45 14.77 17.94
CA ARG A 294 -27.49 15.88 17.83
C ARG A 294 -26.19 15.40 17.21
N ILE A 295 -25.57 16.26 16.40
CA ILE A 295 -24.23 16.07 15.85
C ILE A 295 -23.26 16.88 16.70
N PHE A 296 -22.15 16.25 17.08
CA PHE A 296 -21.02 16.87 17.77
C PHE A 296 -19.83 16.88 16.83
N TYR A 297 -19.03 17.94 16.86
CA TYR A 297 -17.88 18.07 15.98
C TYR A 297 -16.72 18.83 16.62
N THR A 298 -15.54 18.62 16.06
CA THR A 298 -14.27 19.28 16.41
C THR A 298 -13.59 19.77 15.13
N LEU A 299 -12.73 20.79 15.27
CA LEU A 299 -12.00 21.42 14.16
C LEU A 299 -10.47 21.35 14.34
N ASP A 300 -10.00 20.66 15.38
CA ASP A 300 -8.61 20.62 15.81
C ASP A 300 -8.01 19.20 15.71
N GLY A 301 -8.71 18.27 15.05
CA GLY A 301 -8.30 16.86 14.94
C GLY A 301 -8.73 15.96 16.10
N SER A 302 -9.18 16.51 17.24
CA SER A 302 -9.63 15.71 18.39
C SER A 302 -10.88 14.87 18.09
N ILE A 303 -11.07 13.76 18.81
CA ILE A 303 -12.29 12.94 18.66
C ILE A 303 -13.46 13.68 19.33
N PRO A 304 -14.57 13.98 18.61
CA PRO A 304 -15.69 14.70 19.21
C PRO A 304 -16.35 13.90 20.35
N ASP A 305 -16.63 14.61 21.44
CA ASP A 305 -17.39 14.12 22.58
C ASP A 305 -18.69 14.93 22.82
N LYS A 306 -19.41 14.64 23.91
CA LYS A 306 -20.71 15.26 24.22
C LYS A 306 -20.60 16.67 24.83
N GLU A 307 -19.40 17.09 25.20
CA GLU A 307 -19.07 18.42 25.74
C GLU A 307 -18.51 19.35 24.66
N ASP A 308 -18.13 18.80 23.49
CA ASP A 308 -17.67 19.54 22.32
C ASP A 308 -18.78 20.31 21.57
N MET A 309 -18.41 20.89 20.42
CA MET A 309 -19.29 21.76 19.65
C MET A 309 -20.52 21.00 19.13
N VAL A 310 -21.70 21.47 19.49
CA VAL A 310 -22.96 20.96 18.93
C VAL A 310 -23.24 21.65 17.60
N TYR A 311 -23.46 20.86 16.55
CA TYR A 311 -23.88 21.37 15.26
C TYR A 311 -25.27 22.01 15.36
N THR A 312 -25.35 23.31 15.08
CA THR A 312 -26.60 24.10 15.17
C THR A 312 -26.96 24.82 13.86
N GLY A 313 -26.11 24.72 12.85
CA GLY A 313 -26.28 25.35 11.54
C GLY A 313 -25.00 25.24 10.71
N PRO A 314 -25.01 25.75 9.46
CA PRO A 314 -23.89 25.60 8.54
C PRO A 314 -22.57 26.14 9.10
N ILE A 315 -21.48 25.42 8.82
CA ILE A 315 -20.12 25.79 9.21
C ILE A 315 -19.47 26.44 7.99
N ARG A 316 -19.00 27.68 8.12
CA ARG A 316 -18.31 28.36 7.02
C ARG A 316 -16.91 27.79 6.86
N ILE A 317 -16.64 27.13 5.72
CA ILE A 317 -15.33 26.62 5.35
C ILE A 317 -14.65 27.65 4.45
N THR A 318 -13.46 28.11 4.84
CA THR A 318 -12.67 29.15 4.16
C THR A 318 -11.20 28.75 4.08
N ASP A 319 -10.41 29.51 3.33
CA ASP A 319 -8.95 29.46 3.48
C ASP A 319 -8.58 29.99 4.88
N ILE A 320 -7.94 29.14 5.68
CA ILE A 320 -7.47 29.45 7.03
C ILE A 320 -5.94 29.55 7.10
N SER A 321 -5.23 29.53 5.96
CA SER A 321 -3.76 29.56 5.91
C SER A 321 -3.17 30.82 6.53
N SER A 322 -3.91 31.93 6.54
CA SER A 322 -3.50 33.19 7.19
C SER A 322 -3.61 33.20 8.71
N GLU A 323 -4.26 32.20 9.32
CA GLU A 323 -4.38 32.08 10.77
C GLU A 323 -3.06 31.66 11.43
N ASP A 324 -2.94 31.93 12.73
CA ASP A 324 -1.74 31.61 13.51
C ASP A 324 -1.48 30.09 13.54
N ASN A 325 -0.22 29.71 13.33
CA ASN A 325 0.25 28.33 13.44
C ASN A 325 0.04 27.82 14.89
N GLN A 326 -0.61 26.67 15.04
CA GLN A 326 -0.82 26.00 16.32
C GLN A 326 0.14 24.82 16.48
N LEU A 327 0.06 23.84 15.57
CA LEU A 327 0.85 22.61 15.67
C LEU A 327 2.26 22.79 15.12
N SER A 328 2.38 23.45 13.96
CA SER A 328 3.69 23.76 13.36
C SER A 328 4.49 24.76 14.18
N ALA A 329 3.88 25.52 15.09
CA ALA A 329 4.59 26.45 15.97
C ALA A 329 5.29 25.78 17.17
N ARG A 330 5.13 24.46 17.35
CA ARG A 330 5.72 23.74 18.48
C ARG A 330 7.24 23.62 18.38
N THR A 331 7.90 23.82 19.53
CA THR A 331 9.37 23.78 19.65
C THR A 331 9.88 22.64 20.54
N ASP A 332 8.98 21.91 21.19
CA ASP A 332 9.22 20.73 22.02
C ASP A 332 9.32 19.42 21.20
N ILE A 333 9.46 19.54 19.88
CA ILE A 333 9.58 18.41 18.95
C ILE A 333 11.01 17.89 18.80
N MET A 334 12.00 18.57 19.38
CA MET A 334 13.41 18.15 19.35
C MET A 334 14.10 18.54 20.66
N ALA A 335 14.99 17.69 21.15
CA ALA A 335 15.80 18.04 22.31
C ALA A 335 16.77 19.19 21.95
N PRO A 336 16.94 20.21 22.81
CA PRO A 336 17.86 21.30 22.53
C PRO A 336 19.30 20.80 22.49
N THR A 337 20.04 21.22 21.47
CA THR A 337 21.45 20.88 21.27
C THR A 337 22.34 22.11 21.47
N MET A 338 23.65 21.91 21.43
CA MET A 338 24.60 23.03 21.41
C MET A 338 24.45 23.94 20.17
N TRP A 339 23.79 23.47 19.11
CA TRP A 339 23.56 24.17 17.86
C TRP A 339 22.18 24.84 17.77
N GLY A 340 21.28 24.59 18.73
CA GLY A 340 19.93 25.14 18.76
C GLY A 340 18.86 24.09 19.08
N GLY A 341 17.59 24.50 19.02
CA GLY A 341 16.42 23.63 19.17
C GLY A 341 15.48 23.76 17.95
N ALA A 342 14.30 23.15 18.02
CA ALA A 342 13.29 23.35 17.00
C ALA A 342 12.73 24.78 17.05
N PHE A 343 12.42 25.35 15.88
CA PHE A 343 11.88 26.69 15.73
C PHE A 343 10.49 26.62 15.09
N ALA A 344 9.58 27.49 15.54
CA ALA A 344 8.33 27.72 14.83
C ALA A 344 8.61 28.28 13.43
N PRO A 345 7.75 28.09 12.41
CA PRO A 345 7.87 28.75 11.11
C PRO A 345 7.84 30.28 11.21
N GLY A 346 8.51 30.95 10.26
CA GLY A 346 8.63 32.42 10.25
C GLY A 346 7.37 33.14 9.75
N SER A 347 6.49 32.41 9.08
CA SER A 347 5.20 32.85 8.57
C SER A 347 4.13 31.77 8.80
N PRO A 348 2.84 32.10 8.71
CA PRO A 348 1.79 31.09 8.66
C PRO A 348 2.06 30.05 7.57
N VAL A 349 1.88 28.77 7.92
CA VAL A 349 1.93 27.67 6.96
C VAL A 349 0.58 27.52 6.26
N ASP A 350 0.58 26.84 5.11
CA ASP A 350 -0.64 26.40 4.43
C ASP A 350 -1.49 25.53 5.35
N LYS A 351 -2.83 25.70 5.28
CA LYS A 351 -3.76 24.99 6.15
C LYS A 351 -5.02 24.50 5.44
N ALA A 352 -5.46 23.31 5.84
CA ALA A 352 -6.75 22.73 5.53
C ALA A 352 -7.68 22.82 6.76
N THR A 353 -8.98 23.00 6.52
CA THR A 353 -9.97 22.81 7.58
C THR A 353 -10.24 21.32 7.73
N VAL A 354 -9.91 20.76 8.89
CA VAL A 354 -10.29 19.40 9.29
C VAL A 354 -11.54 19.48 10.14
N ILE A 355 -12.57 18.69 9.81
CA ILE A 355 -13.73 18.50 10.66
C ILE A 355 -13.87 17.02 11.02
N ARG A 356 -13.99 16.74 12.32
CA ARG A 356 -14.38 15.40 12.79
C ARG A 356 -15.74 15.51 13.45
N TYR A 357 -16.64 14.59 13.13
CA TYR A 357 -18.03 14.71 13.57
C TYR A 357 -18.67 13.35 13.79
N ALA A 358 -19.53 13.28 14.81
CA ALA A 358 -20.28 12.09 15.19
C ALA A 358 -21.70 12.48 15.64
N GLN A 359 -22.67 11.62 15.36
CA GLN A 359 -24.06 11.81 15.78
C GLN A 359 -24.38 10.92 16.99
N GLU A 360 -25.15 11.44 17.94
CA GLU A 360 -25.70 10.62 19.03
C GLU A 360 -26.86 9.72 18.57
N ASP A 361 -26.94 8.52 19.13
CA ASP A 361 -28.02 7.55 18.92
C ASP A 361 -29.27 7.88 19.77
N GLU A 362 -30.32 7.06 19.64
CA GLU A 362 -31.55 7.22 20.43
C GLU A 362 -31.34 7.06 21.96
N ASN A 363 -30.24 6.42 22.38
CA ASN A 363 -29.84 6.30 23.78
C ASN A 363 -28.95 7.47 24.24
N GLY A 364 -28.58 8.37 23.32
CA GLY A 364 -27.68 9.47 23.54
C GLY A 364 -26.21 9.08 23.52
N GLU A 365 -25.79 7.92 22.98
CA GLU A 365 -24.39 7.54 22.78
C GLU A 365 -23.86 7.96 21.41
N LEU A 366 -22.60 8.41 21.32
CA LEU A 366 -22.01 8.84 20.06
C LEU A 366 -21.73 7.64 19.14
N GLY A 367 -22.10 7.79 17.87
CA GLY A 367 -21.81 6.83 16.81
C GLY A 367 -20.38 6.91 16.29
N GLU A 368 -20.17 6.38 15.09
CA GLU A 368 -18.87 6.42 14.41
C GLU A 368 -18.44 7.85 14.08
N VAL A 369 -17.15 8.13 14.25
CA VAL A 369 -16.55 9.41 13.95
C VAL A 369 -16.20 9.45 12.47
N ASN A 370 -16.75 10.44 11.78
CA ASN A 370 -16.43 10.75 10.40
C ASN A 370 -15.42 11.90 10.38
N THR A 371 -14.55 11.91 9.38
CA THR A 371 -13.52 12.93 9.20
C THR A 371 -13.61 13.48 7.80
N SER A 372 -13.45 14.79 7.64
CA SER A 372 -13.34 15.42 6.33
C SER A 372 -12.30 16.53 6.35
N THR A 373 -11.44 16.56 5.33
CA THR A 373 -10.41 17.59 5.13
C THR A 373 -10.74 18.46 3.91
N TYR A 374 -10.66 19.78 4.08
CA TYR A 374 -10.98 20.76 3.03
C TYR A 374 -9.84 21.77 2.84
N PHE A 375 -9.32 21.84 1.62
CA PHE A 375 -8.38 22.87 1.18
C PHE A 375 -9.16 23.92 0.39
N VAL A 376 -9.07 25.20 0.77
CA VAL A 376 -9.84 26.27 0.12
C VAL A 376 -8.90 27.36 -0.37
N GLY A 377 -9.09 27.84 -1.60
CA GLY A 377 -8.33 28.98 -2.13
C GLY A 377 -6.95 28.63 -2.71
N TYR A 378 -6.73 27.37 -3.08
CA TYR A 378 -5.43 26.85 -3.54
C TYR A 378 -5.21 26.91 -5.06
N GLN A 379 -6.09 27.53 -5.84
CA GLN A 379 -6.01 27.60 -7.30
C GLN A 379 -4.71 28.22 -7.84
N ASP A 380 -4.09 29.15 -7.10
CA ASP A 380 -2.79 29.74 -7.48
C ASP A 380 -1.61 28.78 -7.21
N LYS A 381 -1.88 27.65 -6.56
CA LYS A 381 -0.97 26.55 -6.22
C LYS A 381 -1.47 25.21 -6.79
N ASP A 382 -2.41 25.22 -7.74
CA ASP A 382 -3.00 23.99 -8.28
C ASP A 382 -1.91 23.09 -8.87
N ASP A 383 -1.00 23.62 -9.68
CA ASP A 383 0.11 22.84 -10.24
C ASP A 383 1.03 22.24 -9.17
N TYR A 384 1.07 22.80 -7.96
CA TYR A 384 1.90 22.29 -6.88
C TYR A 384 1.22 21.12 -6.15
N TYR A 385 -0.04 21.30 -5.71
CA TYR A 385 -0.75 20.28 -4.93
C TYR A 385 -1.48 19.23 -5.78
N SER A 386 -1.81 19.51 -7.05
CA SER A 386 -2.48 18.54 -7.92
C SER A 386 -1.51 17.53 -8.55
N ASN A 387 -0.25 17.92 -8.77
CA ASN A 387 0.75 17.07 -9.42
C ASN A 387 1.46 16.09 -8.47
N VAL A 388 1.19 16.18 -7.16
CA VAL A 388 1.79 15.31 -6.14
C VAL A 388 0.71 14.75 -5.23
N LYS A 389 0.98 13.59 -4.62
CA LYS A 389 0.07 13.05 -3.60
C LYS A 389 0.09 13.96 -2.36
N VAL A 390 -1.09 14.32 -1.86
CA VAL A 390 -1.23 14.98 -0.56
C VAL A 390 -1.80 13.98 0.44
N ILE A 391 -1.15 13.82 1.58
CA ILE A 391 -1.57 12.91 2.64
C ILE A 391 -1.98 13.73 3.87
N SER A 392 -3.26 13.68 4.20
CA SER A 392 -3.78 14.25 5.44
C SER A 392 -3.77 13.20 6.54
N LEU A 393 -2.99 13.43 7.59
CA LEU A 393 -2.98 12.63 8.81
C LEU A 393 -3.79 13.37 9.88
N VAL A 394 -4.93 12.78 10.24
CA VAL A 394 -5.83 13.34 11.26
C VAL A 394 -5.84 12.43 12.49
N THR A 395 -5.51 12.99 13.64
CA THR A 395 -5.49 12.27 14.92
C THR A 395 -5.86 13.20 16.06
N ASP A 396 -6.16 12.63 17.22
CA ASP A 396 -6.22 13.43 18.44
C ASP A 396 -4.83 14.05 18.69
N PRO A 397 -4.69 15.39 18.78
CA PRO A 397 -3.38 16.05 18.92
C PRO A 397 -2.54 15.53 20.07
N ASP A 398 -3.17 15.05 21.15
CA ASP A 398 -2.47 14.46 22.29
C ASP A 398 -1.71 13.18 21.91
N ASN A 399 -2.14 12.47 20.85
CA ASN A 399 -1.40 11.31 20.35
C ASN A 399 0.01 11.69 19.84
N LEU A 400 0.19 12.92 19.35
CA LEU A 400 1.46 13.41 18.87
C LEU A 400 2.19 14.23 19.94
N PHE A 401 1.47 15.05 20.71
CA PHE A 401 2.06 16.14 21.49
C PHE A 401 1.76 16.13 22.99
N ASP A 402 1.09 15.11 23.52
CA ASP A 402 0.97 14.93 24.97
C ASP A 402 2.30 14.58 25.63
N ASP A 403 2.46 14.98 26.88
CA ASP A 403 3.70 14.76 27.64
C ASP A 403 3.97 13.27 27.91
N GLU A 404 2.93 12.46 28.18
CA GLU A 404 3.10 11.05 28.53
C GLU A 404 3.00 10.12 27.31
N LYS A 405 2.03 10.37 26.41
CA LYS A 405 1.75 9.49 25.26
C LYS A 405 2.13 10.09 23.91
N GLY A 406 2.45 11.38 23.84
CA GLY A 406 2.73 12.06 22.57
C GLY A 406 3.98 11.50 21.90
N ILE A 407 3.84 10.98 20.68
CA ILE A 407 4.92 10.27 19.99
C ILE A 407 5.90 11.20 19.26
N TYR A 408 5.58 12.48 19.08
CA TYR A 408 6.36 13.42 18.26
C TYR A 408 7.22 14.39 19.10
N VAL A 409 6.96 14.49 20.41
CA VAL A 409 7.58 15.46 21.32
C VAL A 409 8.73 14.87 22.14
N THR A 410 9.53 15.73 22.77
CA THR A 410 10.49 15.33 23.80
C THR A 410 9.77 14.65 24.96
N GLY A 411 8.68 15.26 25.43
CA GLY A 411 7.78 14.77 26.47
C GLY A 411 8.46 14.37 27.79
N LYS A 412 7.71 13.62 28.60
CA LYS A 412 8.06 13.23 29.96
C LYS A 412 9.38 12.48 30.05
N LYS A 413 9.72 11.67 29.03
CA LYS A 413 10.98 10.93 28.98
C LYS A 413 12.20 11.85 29.01
N TYR A 414 12.13 12.97 28.30
CA TYR A 414 13.19 13.97 28.33
C TYR A 414 13.25 14.70 29.67
N ASP A 415 12.11 15.09 30.22
CA ASP A 415 12.05 15.81 31.49
C ASP A 415 12.60 14.95 32.65
N GLU A 416 12.20 13.68 32.73
CA GLU A 416 12.73 12.72 33.72
C GLU A 416 14.24 12.48 33.56
N TRP A 417 14.74 12.39 32.33
CA TRP A 417 16.17 12.26 32.08
C TRP A 417 16.94 13.51 32.51
N LYS A 418 16.41 14.70 32.17
CA LYS A 418 17.02 16.00 32.48
C LYS A 418 17.09 16.28 33.98
N GLU A 419 16.12 15.82 34.74
CA GLU A 419 16.10 15.91 36.21
C GLU A 419 16.88 14.76 36.89
N GLY A 420 17.19 13.72 36.13
CA GLY A 420 17.84 12.50 36.60
C GLY A 420 19.35 12.62 36.81
N SER A 421 19.93 11.63 37.47
CA SER A 421 21.39 11.53 37.68
C SER A 421 22.18 11.19 36.41
N GLU A 422 21.49 10.75 35.35
CA GLU A 422 22.06 10.37 34.05
C GLU A 422 22.06 11.52 33.04
N TYR A 423 21.65 12.73 33.46
CA TYR A 423 21.67 13.91 32.60
C TYR A 423 23.09 14.22 32.12
N ASP A 424 23.24 14.25 30.80
CA ASP A 424 24.46 14.67 30.12
C ASP A 424 24.12 15.68 29.01
N PRO A 425 24.43 16.99 29.20
CA PRO A 425 24.19 17.99 28.17
C PRO A 425 25.10 17.85 26.95
N ALA A 426 26.12 17.00 27.01
CA ALA A 426 27.04 16.74 25.90
C ALA A 426 26.61 15.52 25.05
N LEU A 427 25.49 14.88 25.40
CA LEU A 427 24.98 13.72 24.67
C LEU A 427 24.53 14.13 23.26
N ASP A 428 24.87 13.31 22.27
CA ASP A 428 24.41 13.54 20.90
C ASP A 428 22.88 13.50 20.84
N GLN A 429 22.28 14.36 20.00
CA GLN A 429 20.83 14.58 19.99
C GLN A 429 20.01 13.30 19.80
N TRP A 430 20.51 12.34 19.02
CA TRP A 430 19.83 11.08 18.73
C TRP A 430 19.92 10.05 19.87
N LEU A 431 20.74 10.32 20.88
CA LEU A 431 20.87 9.51 22.09
C LEU A 431 20.11 10.12 23.27
N VAL A 432 19.63 11.37 23.15
CA VAL A 432 18.89 12.06 24.22
C VAL A 432 17.52 11.39 24.43
N PRO A 433 17.24 10.82 25.63
CA PRO A 433 15.96 10.20 25.92
C PRO A 433 14.79 11.17 25.68
N ALA A 434 13.77 10.70 24.98
CA ALA A 434 12.59 11.46 24.58
C ALA A 434 11.48 10.50 24.13
N ASN A 435 10.22 10.95 24.17
CA ASN A 435 9.08 10.14 23.76
C ASN A 435 9.22 9.66 22.30
N TYR A 436 9.71 10.52 21.40
CA TYR A 436 9.92 10.15 20.00
C TYR A 436 10.96 9.04 19.76
N LEU A 437 11.77 8.68 20.76
CA LEU A 437 12.69 7.55 20.67
C LEU A 437 12.07 6.21 21.08
N GLU A 438 10.87 6.22 21.63
CA GLU A 438 10.23 5.02 22.15
C GLU A 438 9.68 4.12 21.02
N ARG A 439 9.50 2.82 21.34
CA ARG A 439 9.27 1.75 20.35
C ARG A 439 8.18 0.80 20.81
N GLY A 440 7.73 -0.05 19.88
CA GLY A 440 6.76 -1.11 20.14
C GLY A 440 5.31 -0.66 20.02
N LYS A 441 4.41 -1.63 20.19
CA LYS A 441 2.96 -1.45 19.98
C LYS A 441 2.32 -0.44 20.95
N GLU A 442 2.85 -0.32 22.17
CA GLU A 442 2.39 0.65 23.18
C GLU A 442 2.62 2.11 22.76
N TRP A 443 3.51 2.36 21.80
CA TRP A 443 3.79 3.67 21.22
C TRP A 443 3.13 3.88 19.85
N GLU A 444 2.20 2.99 19.47
CA GLU A 444 1.35 3.17 18.29
C GLU A 444 0.12 4.00 18.63
N ARG A 445 -0.23 4.93 17.74
CA ARG A 445 -1.38 5.83 17.91
C ARG A 445 -2.37 5.67 16.77
N PRO A 446 -3.69 5.74 17.02
CA PRO A 446 -4.67 5.73 15.94
C PRO A 446 -4.51 6.99 15.08
N VAL A 447 -4.65 6.85 13.78
CA VAL A 447 -4.69 7.95 12.82
C VAL A 447 -5.74 7.65 11.75
N TYR A 448 -6.49 8.67 11.35
CA TYR A 448 -7.26 8.66 10.10
C TYR A 448 -6.38 9.28 9.02
N MET A 449 -6.09 8.51 7.99
CA MET A 449 -5.30 8.95 6.85
C MET A 449 -6.22 9.13 5.65
N GLU A 450 -6.06 10.24 4.94
CA GLU A 450 -6.73 10.52 3.68
C GLU A 450 -5.69 10.90 2.62
N VAL A 451 -5.77 10.29 1.44
CA VAL A 451 -4.87 10.52 0.32
C VAL A 451 -5.61 11.26 -0.77
N PHE A 452 -5.01 12.36 -1.23
CA PHE A 452 -5.50 13.18 -2.33
C PHE A 452 -4.55 13.07 -3.52
N GLN A 453 -5.15 13.00 -4.70
CA GLN A 453 -4.47 13.03 -6.00
C GLN A 453 -5.33 13.90 -6.92
N ASP A 454 -4.69 14.77 -7.70
CA ASP A 454 -5.38 15.67 -8.64
C ASP A 454 -6.48 16.52 -7.96
N GLY A 455 -6.24 16.94 -6.71
CA GLY A 455 -7.15 17.79 -5.92
C GLY A 455 -8.37 17.07 -5.33
N VAL A 456 -8.51 15.75 -5.48
CA VAL A 456 -9.64 14.97 -4.94
C VAL A 456 -9.16 13.88 -3.98
N SER A 457 -9.98 13.58 -2.97
CA SER A 457 -9.75 12.42 -2.09
C SER A 457 -9.93 11.13 -2.90
N VAL A 458 -8.88 10.32 -2.99
CA VAL A 458 -8.87 9.06 -3.76
C VAL A 458 -8.95 7.83 -2.86
N SER A 459 -8.57 7.95 -1.60
CA SER A 459 -8.65 6.88 -0.62
C SER A 459 -8.55 7.41 0.81
N CYS A 460 -9.08 6.65 1.76
CA CYS A 460 -8.91 6.92 3.18
C CYS A 460 -8.83 5.61 3.97
N ALA A 461 -8.12 5.64 5.10
CA ALA A 461 -8.01 4.49 6.00
C ALA A 461 -7.77 4.93 7.45
N ASN A 462 -8.40 4.21 8.38
CA ASN A 462 -7.97 4.21 9.78
C ASN A 462 -6.77 3.28 9.94
N ALA A 463 -5.70 3.76 10.58
CA ALA A 463 -4.44 3.06 10.71
C ALA A 463 -3.80 3.29 12.09
N GLY A 464 -2.74 2.52 12.38
CA GLY A 464 -1.81 2.78 13.46
C GLY A 464 -0.62 3.58 12.94
N MET A 465 -0.13 4.54 13.73
CA MET A 465 1.01 5.38 13.39
C MET A 465 2.08 5.32 14.47
N ARG A 466 3.34 5.19 14.07
CA ARG A 466 4.52 5.28 14.95
C ARG A 466 5.62 6.10 14.31
N ILE A 467 6.49 6.68 15.12
CA ILE A 467 7.74 7.27 14.60
C ILE A 467 8.62 6.18 13.98
N HIS A 468 9.14 6.44 12.78
CA HIS A 468 10.08 5.58 12.05
C HIS A 468 11.53 6.06 12.23
N GLY A 469 12.49 5.14 12.08
CA GLY A 469 13.91 5.46 12.00
C GLY A 469 14.75 5.06 13.22
N GLY A 470 16.04 5.31 13.11
CA GLY A 470 17.04 5.22 14.18
C GLY A 470 17.37 6.60 14.73
N SER A 471 18.44 7.19 14.22
CA SER A 471 18.90 8.53 14.59
C SER A 471 17.97 9.66 14.12
N SER A 472 17.34 9.51 12.94
CA SER A 472 16.40 10.49 12.36
C SER A 472 15.16 10.76 13.21
N ARG A 473 14.86 9.89 14.18
CA ARG A 473 13.81 10.13 15.17
C ARG A 473 14.01 11.41 15.96
N ALA A 474 15.25 11.87 16.12
CA ALA A 474 15.58 13.11 16.81
C ALA A 474 15.54 14.35 15.89
N ALA A 475 15.31 14.19 14.58
CA ALA A 475 15.17 15.31 13.66
C ALA A 475 13.85 16.08 13.91
N GLU A 476 13.80 17.35 13.49
CA GLU A 476 12.62 18.20 13.66
C GLU A 476 11.42 17.66 12.85
N GLN A 477 11.67 17.30 11.59
CA GLN A 477 10.77 16.46 10.79
C GLN A 477 11.04 14.99 11.12
N LYS A 478 10.02 14.23 11.51
CA LYS A 478 10.15 12.80 11.79
C LYS A 478 9.40 12.00 10.77
N SER A 479 9.99 10.86 10.42
CA SER A 479 9.34 9.83 9.61
C SER A 479 8.22 9.12 10.39
N PHE A 480 7.18 8.68 9.68
CA PHE A 480 6.09 7.86 10.24
C PHE A 480 6.06 6.48 9.60
N ASN A 481 5.86 5.44 10.40
CA ASN A 481 5.34 4.18 9.90
C ASN A 481 3.81 4.22 10.00
N ILE A 482 3.14 3.83 8.93
CA ILE A 482 1.69 3.62 8.88
C ILE A 482 1.45 2.11 8.87
N TYR A 483 0.64 1.61 9.80
CA TYR A 483 0.31 0.20 9.98
C TYR A 483 -1.18 -0.04 9.78
N MET A 484 -1.50 -0.91 8.83
CA MET A 484 -2.85 -1.40 8.59
C MET A 484 -3.09 -2.59 9.49
N ARG A 485 -4.08 -2.48 10.39
CA ARG A 485 -4.44 -3.55 11.32
C ARG A 485 -5.96 -3.64 11.40
N SER A 486 -6.48 -4.86 11.45
CA SER A 486 -7.92 -5.10 11.65
C SER A 486 -8.48 -4.52 12.96
N GLU A 487 -7.62 -4.09 13.88
CA GLU A 487 -8.06 -3.34 15.06
C GLU A 487 -8.50 -1.90 14.75
N TYR A 488 -7.87 -1.27 13.75
CA TYR A 488 -8.21 0.07 13.25
C TYR A 488 -9.25 0.02 12.11
N GLY A 489 -9.35 -1.11 11.41
CA GLY A 489 -10.41 -1.35 10.43
C GLY A 489 -10.03 -2.45 9.46
N TYR A 490 -8.92 -2.24 8.72
CA TYR A 490 -8.44 -3.14 7.68
C TYR A 490 -7.01 -3.59 7.97
N SER A 491 -6.66 -4.82 7.57
CA SER A 491 -5.29 -5.35 7.71
C SER A 491 -4.37 -4.99 6.55
N LYS A 492 -4.92 -4.54 5.42
CA LYS A 492 -4.17 -3.99 4.29
C LYS A 492 -4.83 -2.71 3.82
N TYR A 493 -4.02 -1.78 3.35
CA TYR A 493 -4.42 -0.62 2.58
C TYR A 493 -4.57 -1.07 1.14
N ASN A 494 -5.70 -0.75 0.52
CA ASN A 494 -5.96 -1.06 -0.88
C ASN A 494 -5.97 0.25 -1.67
N GLY A 495 -4.92 0.49 -2.44
CA GLY A 495 -4.74 1.72 -3.20
C GLY A 495 -3.33 1.87 -3.73
N ASP A 496 -3.22 2.48 -4.90
CA ASP A 496 -1.93 2.71 -5.55
C ASP A 496 -1.18 3.88 -4.88
N LEU A 497 -0.18 3.54 -4.06
CA LEU A 497 0.70 4.51 -3.41
C LEU A 497 1.82 5.00 -4.31
N PHE A 498 2.20 4.23 -5.33
CA PHE A 498 3.42 4.44 -6.12
C PHE A 498 3.14 4.72 -7.60
N SER A 499 1.92 5.15 -7.93
CA SER A 499 1.52 5.56 -9.30
C SER A 499 1.76 4.47 -10.35
N GLY A 500 1.53 3.21 -9.97
CA GLY A 500 1.70 2.03 -10.81
C GLY A 500 3.16 1.63 -11.03
N ASN A 501 4.10 2.30 -10.36
CA ASN A 501 5.52 2.02 -10.46
C ASN A 501 5.98 0.94 -9.48
N ASN A 502 5.13 0.35 -8.64
CA ASN A 502 5.54 -0.77 -7.78
C ASN A 502 5.13 -2.09 -8.43
N ILE A 503 6.10 -2.91 -8.84
CA ILE A 503 5.89 -4.06 -9.72
C ILE A 503 6.53 -5.31 -9.10
N SER A 504 5.79 -6.43 -9.08
CA SER A 504 6.28 -7.71 -8.61
C SER A 504 7.31 -8.31 -9.59
N GLU A 505 8.47 -8.67 -9.08
CA GLU A 505 9.51 -9.41 -9.81
C GLU A 505 9.08 -10.84 -10.16
N TYR A 506 8.15 -11.42 -9.39
CA TYR A 506 7.68 -12.78 -9.59
C TYR A 506 6.75 -12.92 -10.80
N ASP A 507 5.78 -12.00 -10.99
CA ASP A 507 4.75 -12.12 -12.03
C ASP A 507 4.48 -10.86 -12.85
N GLY A 508 5.17 -9.75 -12.56
CA GLY A 508 5.03 -8.48 -13.27
C GLY A 508 3.73 -7.73 -12.98
N SER A 509 2.97 -8.13 -11.94
CA SER A 509 1.78 -7.41 -11.50
C SER A 509 2.13 -6.12 -10.73
N VAL A 510 1.21 -5.16 -10.76
CA VAL A 510 1.31 -3.96 -9.92
C VAL A 510 0.98 -4.35 -8.47
N ILE A 511 1.81 -3.92 -7.53
CA ILE A 511 1.58 -4.07 -6.10
C ILE A 511 0.74 -2.87 -5.64
N ASP A 512 -0.48 -3.10 -5.16
CA ASP A 512 -1.43 -2.07 -4.74
C ASP A 512 -2.12 -2.38 -3.40
N GLU A 513 -1.62 -3.40 -2.68
CA GLU A 513 -2.04 -3.76 -1.34
C GLU A 513 -0.83 -3.71 -0.38
N TYR A 514 -0.98 -3.05 0.77
CA TYR A 514 0.11 -2.82 1.72
C TYR A 514 -0.35 -3.02 3.16
N ASP A 515 0.33 -3.85 3.94
CA ASP A 515 0.06 -3.95 5.39
C ASP A 515 0.73 -2.80 6.17
N THR A 516 1.85 -2.27 5.65
CA THR A 516 2.54 -1.12 6.20
C THR A 516 3.41 -0.40 5.16
N PHE A 517 3.60 0.90 5.35
CA PHE A 517 4.53 1.71 4.58
C PHE A 517 5.08 2.85 5.43
N VAL A 518 6.08 3.55 4.90
CA VAL A 518 6.75 4.67 5.60
C VAL A 518 6.43 5.97 4.89
N LEU A 519 6.11 7.01 5.66
CA LEU A 519 6.22 8.40 5.23
C LEU A 519 7.58 8.89 5.74
N ARG A 520 8.58 8.90 4.85
CA ARG A 520 9.99 9.09 5.20
C ARG A 520 10.42 10.54 5.02
N ASP A 521 11.14 11.08 5.99
CA ASP A 521 11.69 12.45 6.03
C ASP A 521 12.96 12.64 5.18
N CYS A 522 13.33 11.63 4.38
CA CYS A 522 14.59 11.52 3.63
C CYS A 522 15.85 11.21 4.49
N GLY A 523 15.71 10.82 5.76
CA GLY A 523 16.83 10.30 6.56
C GLY A 523 17.99 11.29 6.70
N ASN A 524 19.23 10.85 6.43
CA ASN A 524 20.39 11.75 6.49
C ASN A 524 20.30 12.94 5.51
N ASP A 525 19.53 12.81 4.41
CA ASP A 525 19.40 13.84 3.37
C ASP A 525 18.31 14.89 3.70
N HIS A 526 17.63 14.80 4.85
CA HIS A 526 16.46 15.61 5.22
C HIS A 526 16.66 17.15 5.19
N LYS A 527 17.89 17.63 5.45
CA LYS A 527 18.30 19.06 5.39
C LYS A 527 19.10 19.41 4.12
N PHE A 528 19.16 18.51 3.14
CA PHE A 528 20.00 18.64 1.96
C PHE A 528 19.21 18.38 0.68
N SER A 529 19.71 17.58 -0.26
CA SER A 529 19.06 17.43 -1.57
C SER A 529 17.68 16.78 -1.49
N ARG A 530 17.42 15.97 -0.47
CA ARG A 530 16.22 15.13 -0.26
C ARG A 530 15.89 14.12 -1.36
N ILE A 531 16.68 14.05 -2.44
CA ILE A 531 16.48 13.15 -3.59
C ILE A 531 17.45 11.96 -3.61
N ARG A 532 18.46 11.93 -2.74
CA ARG A 532 19.62 11.03 -2.88
C ARG A 532 19.28 9.54 -2.84
N ASP A 533 18.44 9.14 -1.90
CA ASP A 533 18.03 7.74 -1.75
C ASP A 533 17.13 7.32 -2.93
N LYS A 534 16.15 8.16 -3.27
CA LYS A 534 15.28 8.00 -4.45
C LYS A 534 16.07 7.87 -5.76
N LEU A 535 17.08 8.72 -5.95
CA LEU A 535 17.96 8.70 -7.11
C LEU A 535 18.70 7.36 -7.19
N ILE A 536 19.36 6.96 -6.10
CA ILE A 536 20.17 5.73 -6.09
C ILE A 536 19.29 4.50 -6.30
N GLN A 537 18.17 4.38 -5.57
CA GLN A 537 17.19 3.30 -5.74
C GLN A 537 16.68 3.22 -7.19
N GLY A 538 16.31 4.36 -7.78
CA GLY A 538 15.81 4.42 -9.16
C GLY A 538 16.84 4.07 -10.23
N LEU A 539 18.11 4.46 -10.05
CA LEU A 539 19.17 4.16 -11.00
C LEU A 539 19.48 2.66 -11.08
N VAL A 540 19.32 1.92 -10.00
CA VAL A 540 19.71 0.51 -9.90
C VAL A 540 18.52 -0.45 -9.79
N ARG A 541 17.30 0.04 -10.00
CA ARG A 541 16.06 -0.73 -9.85
C ARG A 541 16.01 -2.03 -10.66
N GLU A 542 16.61 -2.04 -11.85
CA GLU A 542 16.61 -3.20 -12.76
C GLU A 542 17.72 -4.22 -12.45
N ARG A 543 18.42 -4.07 -11.31
CA ARG A 543 19.47 -4.99 -10.86
C ARG A 543 18.88 -6.16 -10.08
N SER A 544 19.70 -7.20 -9.91
CA SER A 544 19.22 -8.48 -9.36
C SER A 544 18.89 -8.45 -7.87
N PHE A 545 19.43 -7.48 -7.11
CA PHE A 545 19.13 -7.30 -5.70
C PHE A 545 17.87 -6.44 -5.50
N ALA A 546 17.20 -6.63 -4.39
CA ALA A 546 15.93 -5.95 -4.12
C ALA A 546 16.13 -4.44 -3.83
N THR A 547 15.21 -3.61 -4.31
CA THR A 547 15.18 -2.14 -4.10
C THR A 547 13.83 -1.71 -3.54
N GLN A 548 13.75 -0.51 -2.97
CA GLN A 548 12.49 0.02 -2.43
C GLN A 548 11.82 0.96 -3.42
N ALA A 549 10.54 0.74 -3.70
CA ALA A 549 9.72 1.77 -4.34
C ALA A 549 9.55 2.96 -3.39
N MET A 550 9.60 4.14 -4.00
CA MET A 550 9.54 5.43 -3.33
C MET A 550 8.65 6.37 -4.16
N GLU A 551 7.86 7.24 -3.56
CA GLU A 551 7.08 8.29 -4.24
C GLU A 551 7.03 9.57 -3.38
N PRO A 552 7.28 10.77 -3.94
CA PRO A 552 7.16 12.01 -3.18
C PRO A 552 5.69 12.32 -2.85
N CYS A 553 5.48 12.91 -1.68
CA CYS A 553 4.19 13.40 -1.24
C CYS A 553 4.33 14.62 -0.32
N ILE A 554 3.22 15.35 -0.15
CA ILE A 554 3.10 16.42 0.84
C ILE A 554 2.22 15.93 1.98
N VAL A 555 2.68 16.08 3.22
CA VAL A 555 1.90 15.69 4.40
C VAL A 555 1.31 16.92 5.09
N PHE A 556 0.05 16.81 5.52
CA PHE A 556 -0.60 17.70 6.47
C PHE A 556 -0.93 16.92 7.75
N ILE A 557 -0.71 17.51 8.91
CA ILE A 557 -1.08 16.93 10.21
C ILE A 557 -2.15 17.81 10.85
N ASP A 558 -3.32 17.23 11.09
CA ASP A 558 -4.50 17.92 11.64
C ASP A 558 -4.77 19.27 10.95
N GLY A 559 -4.58 19.30 9.63
CA GLY A 559 -4.83 20.45 8.79
C GLY A 559 -3.65 21.42 8.62
N GLU A 560 -2.52 21.27 9.32
CA GLU A 560 -1.35 22.14 9.08
C GLU A 560 -0.31 21.46 8.17
N PHE A 561 0.19 22.21 7.19
CA PHE A 561 1.27 21.74 6.30
C PHE A 561 2.46 21.26 7.13
N TRP A 562 2.87 20.02 6.89
CA TRP A 562 3.99 19.39 7.57
C TRP A 562 5.24 19.31 6.71
N GLY A 563 5.10 19.32 5.39
CA GLY A 563 6.22 19.29 4.44
C GLY A 563 6.24 18.07 3.55
N HIS A 564 7.28 18.02 2.73
CA HIS A 564 7.64 16.92 1.86
C HIS A 564 7.96 15.65 2.65
N TYR A 565 7.45 14.52 2.20
CA TYR A 565 7.82 13.18 2.64
C TYR A 565 7.94 12.26 1.42
N GLU A 566 8.72 11.20 1.56
CA GLU A 566 8.75 10.11 0.59
C GLU A 566 7.90 8.95 1.10
N ILE A 567 6.83 8.60 0.41
CA ILE A 567 6.17 7.31 0.60
C ILE A 567 7.19 6.24 0.23
N THR A 568 7.57 5.36 1.15
CA THR A 568 8.61 4.35 0.95
C THR A 568 8.08 2.99 1.36
N GLU A 569 8.34 1.96 0.54
CA GLU A 569 8.03 0.59 0.92
C GLU A 569 8.69 0.21 2.24
N ARG A 570 8.00 -0.61 3.03
CA ARG A 570 8.58 -1.17 4.23
C ARG A 570 9.12 -2.56 3.91
N LEU A 571 10.38 -2.79 4.26
CA LEU A 571 10.95 -4.14 4.24
C LEU A 571 10.27 -4.96 5.33
N SER A 572 9.59 -6.02 4.91
CA SER A 572 8.89 -7.01 5.73
C SER A 572 8.78 -8.34 4.97
N ASP A 573 8.20 -9.35 5.59
CA ASP A 573 7.75 -10.57 4.92
C ASP A 573 6.69 -10.29 3.82
N ASP A 574 5.74 -9.39 4.04
CA ASP A 574 4.75 -8.93 3.01
C ASP A 574 5.44 -8.33 1.78
N TYR A 575 6.52 -7.57 1.97
CA TYR A 575 7.34 -7.05 0.87
C TYR A 575 7.97 -8.20 0.07
N ILE A 576 8.52 -9.21 0.75
CA ILE A 576 9.13 -10.36 0.06
C ILE A 576 8.08 -11.21 -0.66
N GLU A 577 6.90 -11.40 -0.07
CA GLU A 577 5.79 -12.11 -0.71
C GLU A 577 5.31 -11.37 -1.97
N SER A 578 5.04 -10.08 -1.86
CA SER A 578 4.51 -9.26 -2.96
C SER A 578 5.49 -9.12 -4.12
N HIS A 579 6.79 -8.95 -3.84
CA HIS A 579 7.82 -8.81 -4.88
C HIS A 579 8.26 -10.15 -5.47
N PHE A 580 8.49 -11.17 -4.63
CA PHE A 580 9.17 -12.40 -5.04
C PHE A 580 8.30 -13.65 -4.98
N GLY A 581 7.04 -13.55 -4.56
CA GLY A 581 6.10 -14.67 -4.49
C GLY A 581 6.48 -15.74 -3.46
N VAL A 582 7.33 -15.38 -2.48
CA VAL A 582 7.72 -16.28 -1.40
C VAL A 582 6.77 -16.07 -0.23
N ASP A 583 5.99 -17.10 0.11
CA ASP A 583 5.01 -17.07 1.21
C ASP A 583 5.64 -16.49 2.49
N GLU A 584 4.96 -15.54 3.13
CA GLU A 584 5.43 -14.82 4.33
C GLU A 584 5.97 -15.80 5.40
N SER A 585 5.27 -16.93 5.60
CA SER A 585 5.65 -17.92 6.60
C SER A 585 6.93 -18.67 6.27
N ASN A 586 7.46 -18.55 5.05
CA ASN A 586 8.70 -19.15 4.59
C ASN A 586 9.85 -18.12 4.46
N VAL A 587 9.63 -16.85 4.81
CA VAL A 587 10.65 -15.80 4.73
C VAL A 587 11.51 -15.79 6.01
N ILE A 588 12.81 -15.59 5.84
CA ILE A 588 13.73 -15.14 6.88
C ILE A 588 14.30 -13.80 6.40
N LEU A 589 14.00 -12.71 7.12
CA LEU A 589 14.49 -11.37 6.83
C LEU A 589 15.35 -10.89 8.01
N ILE A 590 16.63 -10.65 7.74
CA ILE A 590 17.58 -10.05 8.68
C ILE A 590 17.78 -8.60 8.28
N LYS A 591 17.58 -7.70 9.22
CA LYS A 591 17.83 -6.27 9.04
C LYS A 591 18.60 -5.72 10.22
N ASN A 592 19.61 -4.90 9.93
CA ASN A 592 20.49 -4.29 10.93
C ASN A 592 21.20 -5.34 11.83
N GLY A 593 21.40 -6.54 11.30
CA GLY A 593 22.00 -7.69 12.01
C GLY A 593 21.06 -8.41 12.97
N GLU A 594 19.76 -8.06 12.97
CA GLU A 594 18.73 -8.67 13.81
C GLU A 594 17.63 -9.30 12.93
N LEU A 595 16.90 -10.26 13.47
CA LEU A 595 15.73 -10.84 12.81
C LEU A 595 14.62 -9.79 12.79
N GLU A 596 14.27 -9.30 11.59
CA GLU A 596 13.11 -8.41 11.40
C GLU A 596 11.85 -9.25 11.29
N ASP A 597 11.86 -10.27 10.40
CA ASP A 597 10.74 -11.19 10.19
C ASP A 597 11.23 -12.63 10.01
N GLY A 598 10.52 -13.59 10.61
CA GLY A 598 10.85 -15.01 10.64
C GLY A 598 10.39 -15.72 11.92
N GLU A 599 10.82 -16.96 12.10
CA GLU A 599 10.57 -17.74 13.32
C GLU A 599 11.73 -17.55 14.33
N GLU A 600 11.43 -17.63 15.63
CA GLU A 600 12.46 -17.61 16.69
C GLU A 600 13.50 -18.71 16.45
N GLY A 601 14.78 -18.33 16.33
CA GLY A 601 15.90 -19.22 16.01
C GLY A 601 16.39 -19.10 14.56
N ASP A 602 15.64 -18.48 13.65
CA ASP A 602 16.09 -18.26 12.27
C ASP A 602 17.34 -17.35 12.21
N GLU A 603 17.54 -16.48 13.20
CA GLU A 603 18.74 -15.65 13.34
C GLU A 603 20.04 -16.44 13.52
N GLU A 604 19.94 -17.71 13.94
CA GLU A 604 21.08 -18.61 14.07
C GLU A 604 21.71 -18.89 12.71
N GLU A 605 20.92 -19.03 11.64
CA GLU A 605 21.45 -19.30 10.29
C GLU A 605 22.34 -18.15 9.79
N PHE A 606 21.92 -16.91 10.04
CA PHE A 606 22.69 -15.71 9.68
C PHE A 606 23.97 -15.58 10.51
N SER A 607 23.86 -15.89 11.81
CA SER A 607 24.99 -15.90 12.73
C SER A 607 26.03 -16.96 12.35
N GLU A 608 25.57 -18.15 11.94
CA GLU A 608 26.40 -19.25 11.44
C GLU A 608 27.10 -18.89 10.13
N LEU A 609 26.38 -18.31 9.16
CA LEU A 609 26.99 -17.80 7.93
C LEU A 609 28.10 -16.78 8.24
N SER A 610 27.78 -15.79 9.07
CA SER A 610 28.72 -14.71 9.42
C SER A 610 29.99 -15.23 10.09
N LYS A 611 29.85 -16.22 10.97
CA LYS A 611 30.99 -16.86 11.60
C LYS A 611 31.78 -17.71 10.62
N TRP A 612 31.09 -18.53 9.82
CA TRP A 612 31.72 -19.44 8.86
C TRP A 612 32.53 -18.68 7.82
N VAL A 613 31.97 -17.62 7.22
CA VAL A 613 32.68 -16.76 6.26
C VAL A 613 33.97 -16.20 6.83
N ARG A 614 33.96 -15.73 8.09
CA ARG A 614 35.15 -15.17 8.74
C ARG A 614 36.25 -16.19 9.01
N GLU A 615 35.88 -17.46 9.23
CA GLU A 615 36.80 -18.53 9.64
C GLU A 615 37.25 -19.42 8.45
N THR A 616 36.73 -19.19 7.25
CA THR A 616 36.93 -20.04 6.07
C THR A 616 37.95 -19.44 5.10
N ASP A 617 38.78 -20.31 4.52
CA ASP A 617 39.73 -19.99 3.44
C ASP A 617 39.05 -20.30 2.09
N PHE A 618 38.79 -19.26 1.30
CA PHE A 618 38.06 -19.37 0.04
C PHE A 618 39.00 -19.57 -1.16
N THR A 619 40.30 -19.74 -0.93
CA THR A 619 41.22 -20.24 -1.96
C THR A 619 41.00 -21.73 -2.28
N ASP A 620 40.30 -22.47 -1.41
CA ASP A 620 39.84 -23.83 -1.68
C ASP A 620 38.54 -23.82 -2.51
N PRO A 621 38.53 -24.39 -3.73
CA PRO A 621 37.34 -24.43 -4.57
C PRO A 621 36.11 -25.06 -3.90
N ALA A 622 36.29 -26.02 -2.99
CA ALA A 622 35.16 -26.66 -2.31
C ALA A 622 34.44 -25.70 -1.35
N ASN A 623 35.20 -24.83 -0.68
CA ASN A 623 34.64 -23.82 0.21
C ASN A 623 33.92 -22.72 -0.58
N TYR A 624 34.44 -22.38 -1.77
CA TYR A 624 33.79 -21.44 -2.69
C TYR A 624 32.48 -22.00 -3.25
N GLU A 625 32.45 -23.27 -3.69
CA GLU A 625 31.22 -23.95 -4.11
C GLU A 625 30.17 -23.99 -2.97
N GLU A 626 30.63 -24.18 -1.72
CA GLU A 626 29.74 -24.12 -0.55
C GLU A 626 29.20 -22.70 -0.33
N LEU A 627 30.00 -21.66 -0.53
CA LEU A 627 29.55 -20.26 -0.46
C LEU A 627 28.50 -19.95 -1.52
N GLU A 628 28.74 -20.34 -2.77
CA GLU A 628 27.82 -20.18 -3.89
C GLU A 628 26.47 -20.89 -3.65
N SER A 629 26.48 -21.99 -2.89
CA SER A 629 25.27 -22.70 -2.49
C SER A 629 24.45 -21.98 -1.40
N ARG A 630 25.05 -21.03 -0.68
CA ARG A 630 24.45 -20.32 0.46
C ARG A 630 24.08 -18.88 0.16
N VAL A 631 24.78 -18.24 -0.78
CA VAL A 631 24.64 -16.81 -1.11
C VAL A 631 24.49 -16.69 -2.62
N ASP A 632 23.58 -15.83 -3.08
CA ASP A 632 23.57 -15.46 -4.50
C ASP A 632 24.75 -14.51 -4.80
N LEU A 633 25.86 -15.08 -5.30
CA LEU A 633 27.11 -14.35 -5.52
C LEU A 633 27.04 -13.34 -6.67
N ARG A 634 26.14 -13.52 -7.65
CA ARG A 634 25.93 -12.53 -8.71
C ARG A 634 25.23 -11.31 -8.13
N GLU A 635 24.16 -11.55 -7.39
CA GLU A 635 23.41 -10.50 -6.71
C GLU A 635 24.30 -9.73 -5.72
N PHE A 636 25.09 -10.45 -4.93
CA PHE A 636 26.05 -9.86 -4.00
C PHE A 636 27.11 -9.00 -4.71
N ALA A 637 27.66 -9.46 -5.84
CA ALA A 637 28.63 -8.68 -6.61
C ALA A 637 28.04 -7.37 -7.15
N GLU A 638 26.79 -7.40 -7.64
CA GLU A 638 26.07 -6.20 -8.08
C GLU A 638 25.76 -5.25 -6.91
N TYR A 639 25.25 -5.79 -5.80
CA TYR A 639 24.98 -5.02 -4.57
C TYR A 639 26.24 -4.29 -4.06
N MET A 640 27.37 -5.02 -3.94
CA MET A 640 28.62 -4.44 -3.48
C MET A 640 29.17 -3.40 -4.46
N SER A 641 28.98 -3.60 -5.77
CA SER A 641 29.39 -2.62 -6.77
C SER A 641 28.71 -1.28 -6.58
N VAL A 642 27.39 -1.28 -6.32
CA VAL A 642 26.64 -0.07 -5.99
C VAL A 642 27.16 0.56 -4.70
N GLN A 643 27.25 -0.22 -3.62
CA GLN A 643 27.67 0.28 -2.31
C GLN A 643 29.06 0.94 -2.34
N PHE A 644 30.02 0.36 -3.08
CA PHE A 644 31.34 0.98 -3.26
C PHE A 644 31.28 2.20 -4.16
N TYR A 645 30.52 2.16 -5.26
CA TYR A 645 30.49 3.27 -6.20
C TYR A 645 29.85 4.52 -5.61
N ILE A 646 28.69 4.41 -4.97
CA ILE A 646 28.07 5.53 -4.24
C ILE A 646 28.88 5.95 -3.01
N TYR A 647 29.82 5.10 -2.59
CA TYR A 647 30.57 5.24 -1.35
C TYR A 647 29.64 5.36 -0.15
N ASN A 648 28.83 4.32 0.09
CA ASN A 648 27.99 4.29 1.29
C ASN A 648 28.87 4.24 2.54
N TYR A 649 28.94 5.36 3.25
CA TYR A 649 29.83 5.54 4.37
C TYR A 649 29.43 4.68 5.56
N ASP A 650 28.14 4.36 5.67
CA ASP A 650 27.56 3.68 6.82
C ASP A 650 27.32 2.18 6.58
N LEU A 651 27.75 1.65 5.41
CA LEU A 651 27.68 0.21 5.12
C LEU A 651 28.35 -0.60 6.24
N SER A 652 27.53 -1.37 6.95
CA SER A 652 27.91 -2.21 8.08
C SER A 652 26.78 -3.20 8.34
N ASN A 653 26.89 -4.02 9.40
CA ASN A 653 25.76 -4.85 9.81
C ASN A 653 24.54 -4.02 10.22
N GLN A 654 24.72 -2.76 10.63
CA GLN A 654 23.63 -1.88 11.07
C GLN A 654 22.87 -1.21 9.93
N ASN A 655 23.36 -1.30 8.68
CA ASN A 655 22.68 -0.91 7.45
C ASN A 655 22.83 -2.04 6.41
N LEU A 656 22.43 -3.24 6.83
CA LEU A 656 22.38 -4.43 6.00
C LEU A 656 21.00 -5.07 6.13
N ALA A 657 20.41 -5.41 4.99
CA ALA A 657 19.17 -6.15 4.89
C ALA A 657 19.43 -7.32 3.95
N VAL A 658 19.22 -8.54 4.46
CA VAL A 658 19.34 -9.77 3.69
C VAL A 658 18.16 -10.68 3.97
N TRP A 659 17.78 -11.46 2.99
CA TRP A 659 16.65 -12.37 3.11
C TRP A 659 16.92 -13.70 2.44
N LYS A 660 16.14 -14.72 2.81
CA LYS A 660 16.10 -16.01 2.12
C LYS A 660 14.76 -16.71 2.34
N ALA A 661 14.45 -17.67 1.47
CA ALA A 661 13.44 -18.68 1.78
C ALA A 661 14.02 -19.72 2.76
N ARG A 662 13.31 -20.00 3.85
CA ARG A 662 13.70 -21.03 4.85
C ARG A 662 13.74 -22.41 4.22
N THR A 663 12.65 -22.77 3.52
CA THR A 663 12.52 -24.03 2.78
C THR A 663 12.55 -23.75 1.28
N PRO A 664 13.48 -24.35 0.53
CA PRO A 664 13.51 -24.15 -0.91
C PRO A 664 12.24 -24.65 -1.63
N ASP A 665 11.73 -23.85 -2.56
CA ASP A 665 10.61 -24.18 -3.45
C ASP A 665 11.09 -24.25 -4.90
N PRO A 666 11.09 -25.43 -5.55
CA PRO A 666 11.56 -25.56 -6.93
C PRO A 666 10.67 -24.85 -7.97
N ASP A 667 9.45 -24.44 -7.61
CA ASP A 667 8.53 -23.74 -8.50
C ASP A 667 8.67 -22.20 -8.41
N ASN A 668 9.47 -21.69 -7.47
CA ASN A 668 9.78 -20.25 -7.34
C ASN A 668 11.30 -20.02 -7.44
N PRO A 669 11.80 -19.27 -8.46
CA PRO A 669 13.23 -19.05 -8.66
C PRO A 669 13.91 -18.28 -7.53
N TYR A 670 13.17 -17.50 -6.74
CA TYR A 670 13.70 -16.72 -5.62
C TYR A 670 13.70 -17.52 -4.31
N ALA A 671 13.01 -18.65 -4.25
CA ALA A 671 12.95 -19.54 -3.10
C ALA A 671 13.98 -20.67 -3.19
N ASP A 672 15.21 -20.39 -3.60
CA ASP A 672 16.28 -21.39 -3.75
C ASP A 672 17.05 -21.67 -2.43
N GLY A 673 16.72 -20.94 -1.37
CA GLY A 673 17.34 -21.05 -0.05
C GLY A 673 18.65 -20.29 0.12
N LYS A 674 19.03 -19.45 -0.86
CA LYS A 674 20.21 -18.60 -0.79
C LYS A 674 19.90 -17.27 -0.10
N TRP A 675 20.89 -16.71 0.57
CA TRP A 675 20.86 -15.33 1.05
C TRP A 675 20.97 -14.34 -0.11
N ARG A 676 20.04 -13.39 -0.11
CA ARG A 676 19.83 -12.31 -1.06
C ARG A 676 19.88 -10.97 -0.33
N PHE A 677 20.13 -9.88 -1.04
CA PHE A 677 20.42 -8.55 -0.50
C PHE A 677 19.32 -7.57 -0.89
N ILE A 678 19.06 -6.63 0.01
CA ILE A 678 18.13 -5.52 -0.22
C ILE A 678 18.90 -4.22 -0.03
N LEU A 679 18.84 -3.33 -1.02
CA LEU A 679 19.41 -2.00 -0.95
C LEU A 679 18.44 -1.07 -0.20
N PHE A 680 18.90 -0.48 0.90
CA PHE A 680 18.16 0.53 1.65
C PHE A 680 19.13 1.49 2.34
N ASP A 681 18.64 2.67 2.72
CA ASP A 681 19.39 3.67 3.50
C ASP A 681 20.71 4.08 2.82
N THR A 682 20.59 4.66 1.61
CA THR A 682 21.74 4.99 0.74
C THR A 682 22.12 6.47 0.75
N GLU A 683 21.43 7.26 1.54
CA GLU A 683 21.58 8.71 1.70
C GLU A 683 22.88 9.12 2.40
N TYR A 684 23.46 8.32 3.31
CA TYR A 684 24.80 8.58 3.87
C TYR A 684 25.92 8.17 2.90
N SER A 685 25.86 8.73 1.70
CA SER A 685 26.76 8.44 0.59
C SER A 685 26.97 9.67 -0.29
N SER A 686 27.78 9.51 -1.34
CA SER A 686 27.85 10.46 -2.46
C SER A 686 28.21 11.90 -2.04
N GLY A 687 29.13 12.05 -1.09
CA GLY A 687 29.67 13.35 -0.67
C GLY A 687 28.94 14.06 0.47
N ILE A 688 27.82 13.51 0.98
CA ILE A 688 27.04 14.17 2.05
C ILE A 688 27.89 14.42 3.31
N TYR A 689 27.65 15.55 3.98
CA TYR A 689 28.43 16.03 5.14
C TYR A 689 29.93 16.28 4.87
N GLY A 690 30.36 16.31 3.61
CA GLY A 690 31.79 16.35 3.26
C GLY A 690 32.53 15.05 3.59
N GLN A 691 31.78 13.96 3.81
CA GLN A 691 32.28 12.60 3.95
C GLN A 691 31.97 11.81 2.68
N ALA A 692 32.49 10.59 2.55
CA ALA A 692 32.29 9.78 1.35
C ALA A 692 32.54 10.55 0.03
N ILE A 693 33.59 11.37 0.00
CA ILE A 693 33.90 12.24 -1.15
C ILE A 693 34.28 11.40 -2.38
N TYR A 694 34.08 11.97 -3.58
CA TYR A 694 34.29 11.26 -4.85
C TYR A 694 35.67 10.61 -5.01
N SER A 695 36.70 11.16 -4.37
CA SER A 695 38.09 10.68 -4.45
C SER A 695 38.51 9.72 -3.32
N GLY A 696 37.60 9.38 -2.39
CA GLY A 696 37.95 8.49 -1.30
C GLY A 696 37.78 7.01 -1.66
N ASN A 697 38.61 6.17 -1.07
CA ASN A 697 38.67 4.75 -1.39
C ASN A 697 37.75 3.93 -0.48
N SER A 698 36.56 3.62 -1.00
CA SER A 698 35.50 2.89 -0.29
C SER A 698 35.85 1.44 0.02
N PHE A 699 36.71 0.80 -0.79
CA PHE A 699 37.21 -0.55 -0.53
C PHE A 699 38.03 -0.57 0.76
N THR A 700 39.05 0.28 0.82
CA THR A 700 39.95 0.39 1.99
C THR A 700 39.21 0.79 3.26
N ASP A 701 38.15 1.58 3.15
CA ASP A 701 37.34 1.97 4.29
C ASP A 701 36.42 0.85 4.78
N LEU A 702 35.86 0.02 3.89
CA LEU A 702 35.15 -1.19 4.29
C LEU A 702 36.09 -2.20 4.98
N GLU A 703 37.32 -2.37 4.47
CA GLU A 703 38.31 -3.31 5.03
C GLU A 703 38.58 -3.10 6.53
N LYS A 704 38.43 -1.86 7.01
CA LYS A 704 38.63 -1.48 8.42
C LYS A 704 37.45 -1.84 9.32
N LYS A 705 36.30 -2.21 8.76
CA LYS A 705 35.07 -2.50 9.51
C LYS A 705 35.02 -3.97 9.92
N GLU A 706 34.38 -4.26 11.05
CA GLU A 706 34.08 -5.63 11.49
C GLU A 706 32.60 -5.93 11.22
N CYS A 707 32.30 -6.42 10.02
CA CYS A 707 30.93 -6.66 9.57
C CYS A 707 30.86 -7.75 8.49
N LEU A 708 29.67 -8.33 8.27
CA LEU A 708 29.46 -9.37 7.28
C LEU A 708 29.76 -8.91 5.85
N PRO A 709 29.32 -7.72 5.37
CA PRO A 709 29.62 -7.30 4.00
C PRO A 709 31.13 -7.26 3.73
N ARG A 710 31.93 -6.84 4.72
CA ARG A 710 33.39 -6.90 4.65
C ARG A 710 33.89 -8.33 4.57
N ASP A 711 33.52 -9.16 5.55
CA ASP A 711 34.03 -10.53 5.66
C ASP A 711 33.68 -11.35 4.41
N LEU A 712 32.46 -11.19 3.90
CA LEU A 712 31.96 -11.86 2.70
C LEU A 712 32.64 -11.35 1.43
N PHE A 713 32.77 -10.03 1.25
CA PHE A 713 33.40 -9.46 0.05
C PHE A 713 34.87 -9.89 -0.07
N TYR A 714 35.67 -9.66 0.97
CA TYR A 714 37.10 -9.98 0.91
C TYR A 714 37.38 -11.47 0.90
N GLY A 715 36.53 -12.29 1.56
CA GLY A 715 36.59 -13.74 1.46
C GLY A 715 36.29 -14.22 0.03
N ALA A 716 35.19 -13.75 -0.57
CA ALA A 716 34.83 -14.13 -1.94
C ALA A 716 35.91 -13.72 -2.96
N MET A 717 36.54 -12.55 -2.77
CA MET A 717 37.64 -12.06 -3.61
C MET A 717 38.90 -12.95 -3.62
N GLU A 718 39.05 -13.91 -2.70
CA GLU A 718 40.14 -14.91 -2.76
C GLU A 718 40.02 -15.86 -3.97
N ASN A 719 38.81 -16.03 -4.50
CA ASN A 719 38.51 -16.86 -5.66
C ASN A 719 38.57 -16.08 -6.99
N GLU A 720 39.16 -16.66 -8.04
CA GLU A 720 39.31 -16.01 -9.36
C GLU A 720 37.97 -15.76 -10.05
N ASP A 721 37.03 -16.70 -9.98
CA ASP A 721 35.73 -16.58 -10.64
C ASP A 721 34.91 -15.42 -10.04
N PHE A 722 34.99 -15.22 -8.72
CA PHE A 722 34.34 -14.06 -8.08
C PHE A 722 35.00 -12.73 -8.46
N ARG A 723 36.33 -12.68 -8.57
CA ARG A 723 37.02 -11.45 -8.99
C ARG A 723 36.58 -11.04 -10.40
N ASP A 724 36.46 -12.00 -11.31
CA ASP A 724 35.95 -11.75 -12.66
C ASP A 724 34.49 -11.29 -12.62
N LEU A 725 33.64 -11.98 -11.86
CA LEU A 725 32.23 -11.65 -11.67
C LEU A 725 32.03 -10.22 -11.12
N PHE A 726 32.77 -9.87 -10.06
CA PHE A 726 32.71 -8.55 -9.44
C PHE A 726 33.24 -7.47 -10.38
N THR A 727 34.35 -7.72 -11.07
CA THR A 727 34.92 -6.75 -12.02
C THR A 727 33.96 -6.50 -13.18
N GLU A 728 33.28 -7.54 -13.68
CA GLU A 728 32.24 -7.40 -14.70
C GLU A 728 31.07 -6.55 -14.18
N ALA A 729 30.50 -6.93 -13.02
CA ALA A 729 29.37 -6.22 -12.42
C ALA A 729 29.70 -4.75 -12.13
N TYR A 730 30.89 -4.47 -11.58
CA TYR A 730 31.33 -3.12 -11.25
C TYR A 730 31.45 -2.24 -12.50
N ASN A 731 32.11 -2.73 -13.55
CA ASN A 731 32.26 -1.96 -14.78
C ASN A 731 30.90 -1.74 -15.46
N ASP A 732 30.01 -2.73 -15.44
CA ASP A 732 28.67 -2.62 -16.03
C ASP A 732 27.80 -1.58 -15.29
N ILE A 733 27.75 -1.64 -13.95
CA ILE A 733 26.98 -0.72 -13.12
C ILE A 733 27.50 0.72 -13.25
N THR A 734 28.81 0.92 -13.17
CA THR A 734 29.39 2.27 -13.23
C THR A 734 29.28 2.92 -14.61
N GLU A 735 29.19 2.12 -15.67
CA GLU A 735 29.01 2.63 -17.03
C GLU A 735 27.52 2.87 -17.37
N ASN A 736 26.65 1.92 -17.02
CA ASN A 736 25.26 1.89 -17.50
C ASN A 736 24.24 2.46 -16.51
N ASP A 737 24.41 2.27 -15.21
CA ASP A 737 23.50 2.85 -14.20
C ASP A 737 23.97 4.20 -13.74
N PHE A 738 25.27 4.31 -13.45
CA PHE A 738 25.86 5.56 -12.99
C PHE A 738 26.61 6.33 -14.09
N GLY A 739 26.32 6.05 -15.35
CA GLY A 739 26.84 6.84 -16.46
C GLY A 739 26.42 8.30 -16.32
N ASN A 740 27.37 9.23 -16.47
CA ASN A 740 27.17 10.66 -16.16
C ASN A 740 25.91 11.27 -16.81
N GLU A 741 25.61 10.96 -18.08
CA GLU A 741 24.42 11.47 -18.77
C GLU A 741 23.12 10.98 -18.13
N ARG A 742 23.06 9.71 -17.71
CA ARG A 742 21.88 9.13 -17.05
C ARG A 742 21.68 9.74 -15.67
N VAL A 743 22.75 9.83 -14.88
CA VAL A 743 22.70 10.41 -13.53
C VAL A 743 22.29 11.88 -13.58
N ASP A 744 22.90 12.68 -14.45
CA ASP A 744 22.55 14.10 -14.59
C ASP A 744 21.10 14.31 -15.04
N SER A 745 20.62 13.47 -15.97
CA SER A 745 19.23 13.47 -16.41
C SER A 745 18.26 13.16 -15.26
N GLU A 746 18.53 12.14 -14.46
CA GLU A 746 17.67 11.78 -13.32
C GLU A 746 17.75 12.82 -12.19
N ILE A 747 18.93 13.38 -11.89
CA ILE A 747 19.04 14.50 -10.93
C ILE A 747 18.22 15.69 -11.40
N THR A 748 18.31 16.05 -12.69
CA THR A 748 17.55 17.18 -13.24
C THR A 748 16.05 16.96 -13.16
N LYS A 749 15.59 15.73 -13.43
CA LYS A 749 14.19 15.35 -13.30
C LYS A 749 13.71 15.44 -11.85
N LEU A 750 14.45 14.83 -10.91
CA LEU A 750 14.09 14.80 -9.50
C LEU A 750 14.16 16.20 -8.87
N ASP A 751 15.18 17.01 -9.18
CA ASP A 751 15.24 18.41 -8.72
C ASP A 751 14.00 19.17 -9.19
N ALA A 752 13.62 19.08 -10.47
CA ALA A 752 12.42 19.75 -10.97
C ALA A 752 11.11 19.28 -10.30
N GLU A 753 11.00 17.99 -9.96
CA GLU A 753 9.84 17.42 -9.28
C GLU A 753 9.79 17.81 -7.79
N TYR A 754 10.94 17.85 -7.11
CA TYR A 754 11.02 18.05 -5.67
C TYR A 754 11.18 19.52 -5.27
N HIS A 755 11.63 20.39 -6.19
CA HIS A 755 12.16 21.72 -5.91
C HIS A 755 11.35 22.51 -4.88
N GLU A 756 10.11 22.85 -5.22
CA GLU A 756 9.25 23.68 -4.37
C GLU A 756 8.89 22.97 -3.05
N MET A 757 8.67 21.65 -3.09
CA MET A 757 8.36 20.86 -1.89
C MET A 757 9.50 20.89 -0.87
N VAL A 758 10.74 20.81 -1.35
CA VAL A 758 11.94 20.89 -0.49
C VAL A 758 12.07 22.29 0.11
N LEU A 759 11.91 23.34 -0.70
CA LEU A 759 12.02 24.72 -0.24
C LEU A 759 10.95 25.10 0.80
N ASP A 760 9.71 24.66 0.61
CA ASP A 760 8.64 24.89 1.59
C ASP A 760 8.87 24.11 2.88
N THR A 761 9.41 22.89 2.78
CA THR A 761 9.80 22.10 3.95
C THR A 761 10.94 22.77 4.72
N TYR A 762 11.91 23.33 4.00
CA TYR A 762 12.99 24.10 4.59
C TYR A 762 12.49 25.30 5.38
N ASP A 763 11.61 26.10 4.78
CA ASP A 763 11.09 27.30 5.44
C ASP A 763 10.21 27.00 6.66
N ARG A 764 9.53 25.85 6.63
CA ARG A 764 8.77 25.36 7.77
C ARG A 764 9.67 25.04 8.96
N PHE A 765 10.68 24.19 8.77
CA PHE A 765 11.45 23.64 9.89
C PHE A 765 12.71 24.45 10.23
N TRP A 766 13.29 25.17 9.27
CA TRP A 766 14.63 25.73 9.38
C TRP A 766 14.72 27.16 8.84
N GLN A 767 14.31 28.14 9.64
CA GLN A 767 14.30 29.56 9.23
C GLN A 767 15.66 30.17 8.82
N PHE A 768 16.78 29.53 9.16
CA PHE A 768 18.12 30.08 8.96
C PHE A 768 18.97 29.29 7.97
N TRP A 769 19.05 27.98 8.17
CA TRP A 769 19.69 27.03 7.26
C TRP A 769 19.08 25.64 7.50
N PRO A 770 18.66 24.92 6.45
CA PRO A 770 18.81 25.29 5.05
C PRO A 770 17.75 26.27 4.50
N GLY A 771 16.71 26.64 5.26
CA GLY A 771 15.65 27.55 4.77
C GLY A 771 15.94 29.04 4.86
N GLY A 772 14.88 29.84 4.75
CA GLY A 772 14.91 31.30 4.81
C GLY A 772 15.47 31.94 3.53
N MET A 773 16.14 33.10 3.68
CA MET A 773 16.59 33.92 2.54
C MET A 773 17.56 33.21 1.58
N ASN A 774 18.25 32.16 2.03
CA ASN A 774 19.22 31.40 1.24
C ASN A 774 18.72 30.02 0.79
N ARG A 775 17.43 29.70 1.00
CA ARG A 775 16.87 28.37 0.72
C ARG A 775 17.21 27.83 -0.67
N GLU A 776 17.09 28.67 -1.68
CA GLU A 776 17.40 28.38 -3.08
C GLU A 776 18.87 28.01 -3.29
N ASN A 777 19.77 28.86 -2.79
CA ASN A 777 21.21 28.64 -2.93
C ASN A 777 21.63 27.39 -2.17
N ASN A 778 21.07 27.16 -0.97
CA ASN A 778 21.38 25.98 -0.17
C ASN A 778 20.95 24.70 -0.91
N LEU A 779 19.75 24.66 -1.50
CA LEU A 779 19.30 23.51 -2.29
C LEU A 779 20.17 23.32 -3.54
N SER A 780 20.39 24.39 -4.31
CA SER A 780 21.22 24.37 -5.52
C SER A 780 22.63 23.86 -5.23
N ASP A 781 23.26 24.31 -4.14
CA ASP A 781 24.59 23.86 -3.73
C ASP A 781 24.59 22.35 -3.44
N GLN A 782 23.53 21.81 -2.82
CA GLN A 782 23.43 20.36 -2.56
C GLN A 782 23.20 19.53 -3.83
N ILE A 783 22.42 20.04 -4.78
CA ILE A 783 22.22 19.40 -6.09
C ILE A 783 23.54 19.41 -6.89
N ASP A 784 24.26 20.53 -6.87
CA ASP A 784 25.54 20.66 -7.56
C ASP A 784 26.63 19.78 -6.90
N ASP A 785 26.69 19.70 -5.57
CA ASP A 785 27.61 18.80 -4.86
C ASP A 785 27.34 17.32 -5.21
N LEU A 786 26.07 16.93 -5.34
CA LEU A 786 25.67 15.58 -5.76
C LEU A 786 26.08 15.28 -7.21
N ARG A 787 25.87 16.22 -8.13
CA ARG A 787 26.34 16.09 -9.52
C ARG A 787 27.85 15.99 -9.59
N ASP A 788 28.56 16.88 -8.89
CA ASP A 788 30.04 16.91 -8.85
C ASP A 788 30.62 15.59 -8.33
N PHE A 789 29.96 14.98 -7.34
CA PHE A 789 30.33 13.66 -6.86
C PHE A 789 30.33 12.64 -8.01
N PHE A 790 29.19 12.45 -8.67
CA PHE A 790 29.05 11.41 -9.70
C PHE A 790 29.89 11.68 -10.95
N GLU A 791 29.99 12.95 -11.37
CA GLU A 791 30.83 13.33 -12.53
C GLU A 791 32.30 12.91 -12.35
N LYS A 792 32.82 13.00 -11.12
CA LYS A 792 34.21 12.72 -10.79
C LYS A 792 34.44 11.31 -10.28
N ARG A 793 33.42 10.66 -9.70
CA ARG A 793 33.55 9.39 -8.96
C ARG A 793 34.24 8.32 -9.78
N LYS A 794 33.79 8.11 -11.03
CA LYS A 794 34.30 7.05 -11.92
C LYS A 794 35.82 7.06 -12.07
N TYR A 795 36.42 8.23 -12.28
CA TYR A 795 37.87 8.33 -12.47
C TYR A 795 38.65 7.78 -11.27
N TYR A 796 38.25 8.15 -10.06
CA TYR A 796 38.94 7.73 -8.85
C TYR A 796 38.62 6.28 -8.50
N SER A 797 37.35 5.90 -8.64
CA SER A 797 36.88 4.56 -8.28
C SER A 797 37.46 3.48 -9.20
N ASP A 798 37.70 3.78 -10.48
CA ASP A 798 38.38 2.88 -11.42
C ASP A 798 39.85 2.65 -11.05
N GLU A 799 40.54 3.65 -10.50
CA GLU A 799 41.91 3.49 -9.99
C GLU A 799 41.93 2.68 -8.69
N ASP A 800 40.98 2.93 -7.78
CA ASP A 800 40.83 2.17 -6.55
C ASP A 800 40.52 0.69 -6.82
N LEU A 801 39.68 0.39 -7.83
CA LEU A 801 39.41 -0.98 -8.27
C LEU A 801 40.68 -1.67 -8.80
N LYS A 802 41.49 -0.99 -9.60
CA LYS A 802 42.77 -1.54 -10.08
C LYS A 802 43.70 -1.86 -8.92
N GLU A 803 43.84 -0.94 -7.96
CA GLU A 803 44.66 -1.18 -6.76
C GLU A 803 44.16 -2.38 -5.95
N LEU A 804 42.84 -2.52 -5.81
CA LEU A 804 42.25 -3.69 -5.15
C LEU A 804 42.62 -4.99 -5.88
N LEU A 805 42.47 -5.04 -7.21
CA LEU A 805 42.72 -6.23 -8.02
C LEU A 805 44.21 -6.60 -8.06
N GLU A 806 45.14 -5.64 -8.02
CA GLU A 806 46.59 -5.89 -7.96
C GLU A 806 47.05 -6.59 -6.67
N ARG A 807 46.20 -6.65 -5.64
CA ARG A 807 46.50 -7.36 -4.37
C ARG A 807 46.31 -8.87 -4.46
N TYR A 808 45.60 -9.36 -5.48
CA TYR A 808 45.33 -10.78 -5.75
C TYR A 808 46.16 -11.27 -6.93
#